data_AF-A0A6B9G1K7-F1
#
_entry.id   AF-A0A6B9G1K7-F1
#
_cell.length_a   1.000
_cell.length_b   1.000
_cell.length_c   1.000
_cell.angle_alpha   90.00
_cell.angle_beta   90.00
_cell.angle_gamma   90.00
#
_symmetry.space_group_name_H-M   'P 1'
#
loop_
_entity.id
_entity.type
_entity.pdbx_description
1 polymer ?
#
loop_
_entity_poly.entity_id
_entity_poly.type
_entity_poly.pdbx_seq_one_letter_code
_entity_poly.pdbx_strand_id
1 'polypeptide(L)'
;MLPSKVVRHKAGRLVPVLLAGLILAACSGQGPQQTSNVNIQGPATGRSDYYLQQVQQSSDDSKTDWQLLAIRALLKEGKYPQAGDQIKQLPQQLSDTQQQELQLLRAQMLIGQQDFNGAQQLLGQLKTAGMSQDQLARFYGLQIAAAQNRPSLALLRAYIAQEPLLQGADHQSNIDATWQALTQMTKDQLSNLVINADENTLQGWLDLLNTWHTNSQDPEMLKAAIKDWQTRYPVNPAAKTLPTALSQVQNFSKASTSTIALLLPLNGQAQIFANAIQKGFNDAKNGVLTATPAPQPQTAATPATGDASAQQPSAATPAATADNNAVVSPAAAAVTPDQNAQPQTAAAAPAPATPAPAASAGDSNAQVKVYDTSSQPIQQVMQQAQQDGATIVVGPLLKSDVETVANSNSPLNVLALNEPEQIQNHPNICYFALSPEDEARDAAHHMWDQGKRQPLLLLPRNSYGDRVGKAFAQEWQTLGGSTVLQQRFGSVGELKQGINSGAGINLSGTPLIVEPAQSQGVSIAGLTIPAPQTSAPAADASGGSIDSVYIVASQDELQLIKPMIAMRTSSRNNIALYASSRSFQAGAGPDFRLEMDGLQFSDIPLLSGTNPALMQQAAKSFNNDYSLVRLYAMGIDAWTLANHFNQMRQVPGFAIDGNTGKLSATPDCVINRKLAWNQYRQGQIVPVQ
;
A
#
# COMPACT_ATOMS: atom_id res chain seq x y z
N MET A 1 28.07 -73.44 38.87
CA MET A 1 29.52 -73.22 39.04
C MET A 1 30.24 -73.75 37.81
N LEU A 2 31.10 -72.95 37.15
CA LEU A 2 32.22 -73.39 36.26
C LEU A 2 31.87 -74.29 35.03
N PRO A 3 32.84 -74.64 34.14
CA PRO A 3 34.22 -74.15 33.92
C PRO A 3 34.26 -73.16 32.71
N SER A 4 35.07 -73.14 31.63
CA SER A 4 36.29 -73.79 31.06
C SER A 4 36.66 -72.95 29.79
N LYS A 5 37.89 -72.67 29.30
CA LYS A 5 39.32 -72.78 29.71
C LYS A 5 40.08 -71.52 29.16
N VAL A 6 41.15 -70.99 29.76
CA VAL A 6 42.62 -71.26 29.51
C VAL A 6 43.00 -71.24 28.00
N VAL A 7 43.97 -70.45 27.49
CA VAL A 7 45.45 -70.59 27.63
C VAL A 7 46.26 -69.27 27.30
N ARG A 8 47.20 -68.89 28.21
CA ARG A 8 48.62 -68.38 28.08
C ARG A 8 49.14 -67.67 26.81
N HIS A 9 50.22 -66.86 26.78
CA HIS A 9 51.10 -66.13 27.75
C HIS A 9 52.16 -65.32 26.94
N LYS A 10 52.66 -64.16 27.43
CA LYS A 10 54.07 -63.86 27.84
C LYS A 10 54.35 -62.35 27.92
N ALA A 11 55.45 -61.97 28.60
CA ALA A 11 55.88 -60.58 28.79
C ALA A 11 57.42 -60.44 28.81
N GLY A 12 57.91 -59.24 28.51
CA GLY A 12 59.26 -58.70 28.74
C GLY A 12 59.14 -57.17 28.93
N ARG A 13 59.74 -56.56 29.95
CA ARG A 13 61.14 -56.06 30.00
C ARG A 13 61.41 -54.97 28.93
N LEU A 14 61.97 -53.79 29.25
CA LEU A 14 62.70 -53.37 30.46
C LEU A 14 62.83 -51.81 30.56
N VAL A 15 63.38 -51.31 31.69
CA VAL A 15 63.85 -49.93 31.98
C VAL A 15 62.83 -48.78 32.02
N PRO A 16 62.55 -48.27 33.22
CA PRO A 16 62.68 -46.86 33.58
C PRO A 16 63.99 -46.60 34.36
N VAL A 17 64.62 -45.43 34.19
CA VAL A 17 65.43 -44.72 35.21
C VAL A 17 65.84 -43.34 34.65
N LEU A 18 66.03 -42.38 35.57
CA LEU A 18 66.36 -40.97 35.30
C LEU A 18 67.87 -40.71 35.11
N LEU A 19 68.18 -39.47 34.71
CA LEU A 19 69.45 -38.77 34.93
C LEU A 19 70.69 -39.19 34.10
N ALA A 20 70.83 -38.57 32.92
CA ALA A 20 72.10 -38.02 32.43
C ALA A 20 71.79 -36.74 31.63
N GLY A 21 72.49 -35.64 31.90
CA GLY A 21 72.20 -34.33 31.32
C GLY A 21 73.12 -33.93 30.17
N LEU A 22 72.62 -33.04 29.32
CA LEU A 22 73.37 -31.97 28.64
C LEU A 22 74.77 -32.30 28.07
N ILE A 23 74.80 -32.78 26.82
CA ILE A 23 75.81 -32.29 25.86
C ILE A 23 75.08 -31.84 24.59
N LEU A 24 75.45 -30.65 24.11
CA LEU A 24 74.86 -29.95 22.97
C LEU A 24 75.16 -30.63 21.63
N ALA A 25 74.24 -30.51 20.66
CA ALA A 25 74.42 -29.64 19.47
C ALA A 25 73.56 -30.06 18.23
N ALA A 26 73.18 -29.04 17.45
CA ALA A 26 72.96 -29.08 16.00
C ALA A 26 72.10 -30.21 15.37
N CYS A 27 70.79 -29.95 15.26
CA CYS A 27 70.08 -30.12 13.98
C CYS A 27 68.99 -29.05 13.85
N SER A 28 69.28 -27.98 13.10
CA SER A 28 68.35 -26.90 12.80
C SER A 28 67.36 -27.31 11.71
N GLY A 29 66.32 -28.05 12.11
CA GLY A 29 65.21 -28.39 11.22
C GLY A 29 64.28 -27.21 11.00
N GLN A 30 64.59 -26.35 10.02
CA GLN A 30 63.59 -25.42 9.46
C GLN A 30 62.56 -26.23 8.66
N GLY A 31 61.54 -26.73 9.36
CA GLY A 31 60.32 -27.19 8.71
C GLY A 31 59.64 -26.03 7.97
N PRO A 32 58.93 -26.27 6.86
CA PRO A 32 58.25 -25.21 6.14
C PRO A 32 57.26 -24.48 7.05
N GLN A 33 57.34 -23.15 7.12
CA GLN A 33 56.28 -22.35 7.69
C GLN A 33 55.05 -22.52 6.81
N GLN A 34 54.10 -23.36 7.24
CA GLN A 34 52.78 -23.41 6.64
C GLN A 34 52.04 -22.13 7.00
N THR A 35 52.20 -21.10 6.17
CA THR A 35 51.34 -19.92 6.16
C THR A 35 49.93 -20.38 5.79
N SER A 36 49.11 -20.65 6.81
CA SER A 36 47.68 -20.89 6.64
C SER A 36 47.05 -19.62 6.07
N ASN A 37 46.90 -19.56 4.75
CA ASN A 37 46.33 -18.41 4.05
C ASN A 37 44.87 -18.24 4.46
N VAL A 38 44.62 -17.38 5.46
CA VAL A 38 43.29 -17.09 5.99
C VAL A 38 42.51 -16.30 4.93
N ASN A 39 41.49 -16.92 4.32
CA ASN A 39 40.66 -16.22 3.34
C ASN A 39 39.69 -15.25 4.05
N ILE A 40 40.15 -14.03 4.34
CA ILE A 40 39.30 -12.97 4.90
C ILE A 40 38.22 -12.51 3.93
N GLN A 41 38.35 -12.70 2.62
CA GLN A 41 37.36 -12.21 1.67
C GLN A 41 36.12 -13.12 1.59
N GLY A 42 36.32 -14.43 1.76
CA GLY A 42 35.30 -15.48 1.66
C GLY A 42 34.32 -15.58 2.84
N PRO A 43 33.38 -16.54 2.82
CA PRO A 43 32.29 -16.64 3.79
C PRO A 43 32.77 -17.09 5.18
N ALA A 44 32.29 -16.39 6.22
CA ALA A 44 32.52 -16.79 7.60
C ALA A 44 31.48 -17.84 8.04
N THR A 45 31.88 -19.12 8.01
CA THR A 45 31.04 -20.28 8.35
C THR A 45 31.11 -20.69 9.82
N GLY A 46 32.14 -20.24 10.55
CA GLY A 46 32.34 -20.50 11.97
C GLY A 46 31.56 -19.54 12.87
N ARG A 47 31.56 -19.85 14.17
CA ARG A 47 31.04 -18.98 15.24
C ARG A 47 32.15 -18.08 15.80
N SER A 48 31.74 -17.02 16.52
CA SER A 48 32.65 -16.03 17.10
C SER A 48 33.66 -16.61 18.07
N ASP A 49 33.28 -17.60 18.87
CA ASP A 49 34.16 -18.33 19.80
C ASP A 49 35.28 -19.09 19.09
N TYR A 50 34.97 -19.82 18.01
CA TYR A 50 35.96 -20.49 17.17
C TYR A 50 37.00 -19.51 16.60
N TYR A 51 36.56 -18.41 16.01
CA TYR A 51 37.49 -17.43 15.43
C TYR A 51 38.32 -16.71 16.51
N LEU A 52 37.72 -16.35 17.66
CA LEU A 52 38.47 -15.79 18.80
C LEU A 52 39.49 -16.78 19.39
N GLN A 53 39.23 -18.09 19.32
CA GLN A 53 40.21 -19.11 19.69
C GLN A 53 41.37 -19.17 18.68
N GLN A 54 41.12 -19.02 17.37
CA GLN A 54 42.18 -18.97 16.37
C GLN A 54 43.08 -17.74 16.56
N VAL A 55 42.52 -16.56 16.90
CA VAL A 55 43.29 -15.33 17.23
C VAL A 55 44.32 -15.56 18.34
N GLN A 56 44.01 -16.42 19.32
CA GLN A 56 44.92 -16.74 20.43
C GLN A 56 46.03 -17.74 20.04
N GLN A 57 45.90 -18.43 18.91
CA GLN A 57 46.80 -19.49 18.44
C GLN A 57 47.63 -19.07 17.22
N SER A 58 47.26 -17.98 16.54
CA SER A 58 47.91 -17.46 15.33
C SER A 58 49.09 -16.53 15.59
N SER A 59 50.12 -16.61 14.74
CA SER A 59 51.19 -15.60 14.63
C SER A 59 50.68 -14.29 14.04
N ASP A 60 51.36 -13.17 14.33
CA ASP A 60 50.87 -11.81 14.06
C ASP A 60 50.46 -11.57 12.59
N ASP A 61 51.17 -12.15 11.61
CA ASP A 61 50.85 -12.04 10.18
C ASP A 61 49.42 -12.52 9.81
N SER A 62 48.89 -13.52 10.54
CA SER A 62 47.56 -14.13 10.29
C SER A 62 46.53 -13.80 11.37
N LYS A 63 46.98 -13.21 12.48
CA LYS A 63 46.17 -12.86 13.66
C LYS A 63 45.15 -11.77 13.36
N THR A 64 45.55 -10.75 12.59
CA THR A 64 44.66 -9.68 12.10
C THR A 64 43.52 -10.24 11.26
N ASP A 65 43.80 -11.25 10.43
CA ASP A 65 42.82 -11.88 9.55
C ASP A 65 41.80 -12.71 10.34
N TRP A 66 42.27 -13.46 11.35
CA TRP A 66 41.37 -14.13 12.30
C TRP A 66 40.56 -13.14 13.14
N GLN A 67 41.12 -11.98 13.51
CA GLN A 67 40.37 -10.92 14.22
C GLN A 67 39.24 -10.34 13.35
N LEU A 68 39.48 -10.10 12.06
CA LEU A 68 38.43 -9.61 11.13
C LEU A 68 37.31 -10.65 10.96
N LEU A 69 37.64 -11.95 10.84
CA LEU A 69 36.65 -13.02 10.83
C LEU A 69 35.87 -13.14 12.15
N ALA A 70 36.55 -12.97 13.29
CA ALA A 70 35.91 -12.93 14.61
C ALA A 70 34.94 -11.74 14.74
N ILE A 71 35.34 -10.54 14.31
CA ILE A 71 34.48 -9.36 14.28
C ILE A 71 33.24 -9.62 13.41
N ARG A 72 33.39 -10.21 12.21
CA ARG A 72 32.24 -10.55 11.35
C ARG A 72 31.28 -11.52 12.02
N ALA A 73 31.79 -12.55 12.68
CA ALA A 73 30.96 -13.51 13.41
C ALA A 73 30.28 -12.88 14.63
N LEU A 74 30.96 -11.99 15.37
CA LEU A 74 30.37 -11.23 16.47
C LEU A 74 29.22 -10.33 15.99
N LEU A 75 29.39 -9.64 14.85
CA LEU A 75 28.33 -8.83 14.24
C LEU A 75 27.14 -9.68 13.76
N LYS A 76 27.39 -10.84 13.13
CA LYS A 76 26.33 -11.79 12.73
C LYS A 76 25.60 -12.43 13.93
N GLU A 77 26.28 -12.56 15.07
CA GLU A 77 25.69 -12.97 16.35
C GLU A 77 25.06 -11.80 17.16
N GLY A 78 24.99 -10.58 16.60
CA GLY A 78 24.40 -9.40 17.26
C GLY A 78 25.20 -8.84 18.44
N LYS A 79 26.45 -9.29 18.65
CA LYS A 79 27.32 -8.92 19.78
C LYS A 79 28.06 -7.60 19.53
N TYR A 80 27.32 -6.54 19.17
CA TYR A 80 27.88 -5.26 18.73
C TYR A 80 28.94 -4.64 19.68
N PRO A 81 28.80 -4.65 21.03
CA PRO A 81 29.83 -4.12 21.91
C PRO A 81 31.15 -4.88 21.81
N GLN A 82 31.08 -6.22 21.77
CA GLN A 82 32.27 -7.09 21.66
C GLN A 82 32.96 -6.94 20.30
N ALA A 83 32.18 -6.79 19.22
CA ALA A 83 32.71 -6.45 17.90
C ALA A 83 33.42 -5.08 17.91
N GLY A 84 32.81 -4.07 18.53
CA GLY A 84 33.40 -2.74 18.69
C GLY A 84 34.70 -2.75 19.49
N ASP A 85 34.80 -3.57 20.54
CA ASP A 85 36.04 -3.71 21.32
C ASP A 85 37.13 -4.48 20.57
N GLN A 86 36.78 -5.49 19.76
CA GLN A 86 37.74 -6.13 18.86
C GLN A 86 38.23 -5.17 17.76
N ILE A 87 37.37 -4.30 17.21
CA ILE A 87 37.77 -3.26 16.24
C ILE A 87 38.80 -2.28 16.84
N LYS A 88 38.72 -1.97 18.14
CA LYS A 88 39.72 -1.13 18.86
C LYS A 88 41.07 -1.83 19.07
N GLN A 89 41.10 -3.16 18.96
CA GLN A 89 42.29 -4.00 19.20
C GLN A 89 43.03 -4.39 17.90
N LEU A 90 42.56 -3.92 16.74
CA LEU A 90 43.24 -4.11 15.46
C LEU A 90 44.52 -3.25 15.35
N PRO A 91 45.55 -3.70 14.61
CA PRO A 91 46.74 -2.89 14.32
C PRO A 91 46.41 -1.57 13.61
N GLN A 92 47.24 -0.54 13.80
CA GLN A 92 47.12 0.73 13.06
C GLN A 92 47.59 0.61 11.59
N GLN A 93 48.39 -0.40 11.27
CA GLN A 93 48.82 -0.72 9.90
C GLN A 93 48.06 -1.96 9.44
N LEU A 94 47.19 -1.79 8.45
CA LEU A 94 46.38 -2.83 7.83
C LEU A 94 46.62 -2.82 6.31
N SER A 95 46.64 -3.99 5.67
CA SER A 95 46.70 -4.08 4.21
C SER A 95 45.42 -3.54 3.56
N ASP A 96 45.46 -3.18 2.27
CA ASP A 96 44.30 -2.64 1.56
C ASP A 96 43.06 -3.57 1.67
N THR A 97 43.27 -4.88 1.55
CA THR A 97 42.21 -5.90 1.72
C THR A 97 41.64 -5.93 3.14
N GLN A 98 42.49 -5.78 4.16
CA GLN A 98 42.08 -5.71 5.57
C GLN A 98 41.34 -4.40 5.87
N GLN A 99 41.75 -3.27 5.27
CA GLN A 99 41.06 -1.99 5.38
C GLN A 99 39.67 -2.03 4.72
N GLN A 100 39.58 -2.57 3.50
CA GLN A 100 38.33 -2.72 2.76
C GLN A 100 37.34 -3.65 3.50
N GLU A 101 37.84 -4.75 4.07
CA GLU A 101 37.03 -5.63 4.91
C GLU A 101 36.57 -4.93 6.20
N LEU A 102 37.46 -4.20 6.89
CA LEU A 102 37.11 -3.42 8.08
C LEU A 102 36.06 -2.33 7.77
N GLN A 103 36.07 -1.74 6.58
CA GLN A 103 35.06 -0.77 6.15
C GLN A 103 33.67 -1.43 6.00
N LEU A 104 33.59 -2.63 5.43
CA LEU A 104 32.33 -3.41 5.38
C LEU A 104 31.83 -3.76 6.79
N LEU A 105 32.73 -4.18 7.69
CA LEU A 105 32.39 -4.51 9.08
C LEU A 105 31.92 -3.27 9.87
N ARG A 106 32.52 -2.10 9.63
CA ARG A 106 32.06 -0.82 10.21
C ARG A 106 30.68 -0.43 9.69
N ALA A 107 30.40 -0.58 8.40
CA ALA A 107 29.07 -0.33 7.85
C ALA A 107 28.01 -1.27 8.45
N GLN A 108 28.32 -2.56 8.59
CA GLN A 108 27.46 -3.53 9.27
C GLN A 108 27.22 -3.17 10.76
N MET A 109 28.24 -2.69 11.46
CA MET A 109 28.13 -2.22 12.84
C MET A 109 27.23 -0.97 12.95
N LEU A 110 27.35 0.00 12.04
CA LEU A 110 26.52 1.22 12.03
C LEU A 110 25.04 0.89 11.78
N ILE A 111 24.74 0.00 10.81
CA ILE A 111 23.38 -0.52 10.56
C ILE A 111 22.83 -1.22 11.81
N GLY A 112 23.64 -2.04 12.48
CA GLY A 112 23.28 -2.70 13.74
C GLY A 112 23.06 -1.74 14.92
N GLN A 113 23.61 -0.53 14.85
CA GLN A 113 23.41 0.58 15.80
C GLN A 113 22.33 1.58 15.36
N GLN A 114 21.60 1.28 14.27
CA GLN A 114 20.59 2.15 13.65
C GLN A 114 21.12 3.48 13.05
N ASP A 115 22.44 3.66 12.92
CA ASP A 115 23.02 4.76 12.14
C ASP A 115 23.08 4.41 10.64
N PHE A 116 21.91 4.35 10.03
CA PHE A 116 21.77 4.08 8.60
C PHE A 116 22.37 5.21 7.74
N ASN A 117 22.39 6.45 8.22
CA ASN A 117 22.93 7.60 7.48
C ASN A 117 24.47 7.53 7.42
N GLY A 118 25.13 7.29 8.55
CA GLY A 118 26.57 7.05 8.61
C GLY A 118 26.97 5.81 7.81
N ALA A 119 26.16 4.75 7.83
CA ALA A 119 26.36 3.57 6.98
C ALA A 119 26.29 3.91 5.48
N GLN A 120 25.28 4.67 5.02
CA GLN A 120 25.19 5.12 3.63
C GLN A 120 26.39 5.97 3.23
N GLN A 121 26.80 6.94 4.07
CA GLN A 121 27.96 7.80 3.78
C GLN A 121 29.27 7.01 3.68
N LEU A 122 29.46 6.01 4.55
CA LEU A 122 30.63 5.12 4.50
C LEU A 122 30.61 4.24 3.26
N LEU A 123 29.48 3.58 2.97
CA LEU A 123 29.32 2.69 1.80
C LEU A 123 29.47 3.43 0.48
N GLY A 124 29.01 4.69 0.39
CA GLY A 124 29.16 5.54 -0.80
C GLY A 124 30.60 5.96 -1.12
N GLN A 125 31.55 5.76 -0.20
CA GLN A 125 32.98 6.05 -0.42
C GLN A 125 33.78 4.80 -0.85
N LEU A 126 33.20 3.60 -0.80
CA LEU A 126 33.92 2.36 -1.05
C LEU A 126 34.03 2.08 -2.56
N LYS A 127 35.22 1.65 -2.98
CA LYS A 127 35.46 1.17 -4.35
C LYS A 127 35.15 -0.33 -4.42
N THR A 128 34.27 -0.72 -5.34
CA THR A 128 33.92 -2.11 -5.62
C THR A 128 35.00 -2.85 -6.43
N ALA A 129 35.82 -2.12 -7.19
CA ALA A 129 36.95 -2.69 -7.93
C ALA A 129 37.94 -3.38 -6.97
N GLY A 130 38.20 -4.67 -7.21
CA GLY A 130 39.09 -5.51 -6.39
C GLY A 130 38.40 -6.33 -5.28
N MET A 131 37.11 -6.11 -5.01
CA MET A 131 36.34 -6.96 -4.08
C MET A 131 36.14 -8.38 -4.64
N SER A 132 36.13 -9.39 -3.76
CA SER A 132 35.65 -10.73 -4.11
C SER A 132 34.13 -10.76 -4.36
N GLN A 133 33.60 -11.83 -4.96
CA GLN A 133 32.15 -12.01 -5.09
C GLN A 133 31.44 -12.01 -3.72
N ASP A 134 32.01 -12.64 -2.70
CA ASP A 134 31.51 -12.59 -1.32
C ASP A 134 31.55 -11.18 -0.70
N GLN A 135 32.55 -10.35 -1.06
CA GLN A 135 32.62 -8.96 -0.61
C GLN A 135 31.60 -8.07 -1.35
N LEU A 136 31.39 -8.27 -2.66
CA LEU A 136 30.37 -7.58 -3.44
C LEU A 136 28.95 -7.91 -2.96
N ALA A 137 28.66 -9.21 -2.75
CA ALA A 137 27.36 -9.66 -2.24
C ALA A 137 27.04 -9.02 -0.88
N ARG A 138 28.04 -8.95 0.01
CA ARG A 138 27.94 -8.27 1.30
C ARG A 138 27.80 -6.75 1.16
N PHE A 139 28.58 -6.12 0.28
CA PHE A 139 28.53 -4.68 0.03
C PHE A 139 27.14 -4.21 -0.43
N TYR A 140 26.57 -4.87 -1.44
CA TYR A 140 25.22 -4.53 -1.92
C TYR A 140 24.15 -4.83 -0.88
N GLY A 141 24.26 -5.95 -0.13
CA GLY A 141 23.35 -6.25 0.98
C GLY A 141 23.37 -5.19 2.08
N LEU A 142 24.55 -4.62 2.38
CA LEU A 142 24.70 -3.52 3.33
C LEU A 142 24.14 -2.19 2.76
N GLN A 143 24.28 -1.92 1.46
CA GLN A 143 23.65 -0.75 0.82
C GLN A 143 22.11 -0.85 0.85
N ILE A 144 21.55 -2.02 0.54
CA ILE A 144 20.12 -2.30 0.59
C ILE A 144 19.58 -2.11 2.01
N ALA A 145 20.26 -2.69 3.01
CA ALA A 145 19.88 -2.54 4.42
C ALA A 145 19.99 -1.08 4.91
N ALA A 146 21.05 -0.35 4.52
CA ALA A 146 21.22 1.05 4.84
C ALA A 146 20.16 1.97 4.17
N ALA A 147 19.54 1.52 3.07
CA ALA A 147 18.47 2.27 2.40
C ALA A 147 17.11 2.19 3.13
N GLN A 148 16.89 1.22 4.02
CA GLN A 148 15.59 1.01 4.72
C GLN A 148 14.39 0.97 3.75
N ASN A 149 14.54 0.30 2.60
CA ASN A 149 13.56 0.24 1.50
C ASN A 149 13.17 1.62 0.90
N ARG A 150 13.87 2.72 1.19
CA ARG A 150 13.55 4.05 0.63
C ARG A 150 13.96 4.11 -0.85
N PRO A 151 13.02 4.37 -1.78
CA PRO A 151 13.32 4.37 -3.21
C PRO A 151 14.40 5.38 -3.59
N SER A 152 15.46 4.90 -4.25
CA SER A 152 16.58 5.73 -4.70
C SER A 152 17.38 5.04 -5.80
N LEU A 153 18.06 5.82 -6.64
CA LEU A 153 18.95 5.30 -7.68
C LEU A 153 20.10 4.45 -7.13
N ALA A 154 20.57 4.75 -5.90
CA ALA A 154 21.57 3.93 -5.22
C ALA A 154 21.03 2.54 -4.83
N LEU A 155 19.79 2.48 -4.30
CA LEU A 155 19.12 1.22 -3.97
C LEU A 155 18.87 0.36 -5.23
N LEU A 156 18.40 0.98 -6.32
CA LEU A 156 18.20 0.27 -7.60
C LEU A 156 19.50 -0.29 -8.17
N ARG A 157 20.58 0.51 -8.16
CA ARG A 157 21.92 0.04 -8.57
C ARG A 157 22.41 -1.11 -7.69
N ALA A 158 22.15 -1.08 -6.38
CA ALA A 158 22.53 -2.17 -5.47
C ALA A 158 21.77 -3.48 -5.79
N TYR A 159 20.44 -3.46 -5.97
CA TYR A 159 19.69 -4.66 -6.36
C TYR A 159 20.09 -5.19 -7.74
N ILE A 160 20.29 -4.31 -8.73
CA ILE A 160 20.70 -4.70 -10.09
C ILE A 160 22.11 -5.32 -10.08
N ALA A 161 23.03 -4.81 -9.27
CA ALA A 161 24.39 -5.34 -9.15
C ALA A 161 24.50 -6.57 -8.23
N GLN A 162 23.50 -6.82 -7.37
CA GLN A 162 23.41 -8.04 -6.56
C GLN A 162 22.76 -9.20 -7.31
N GLU A 163 21.84 -8.95 -8.25
CA GLU A 163 21.10 -9.99 -8.99
C GLU A 163 21.99 -11.14 -9.54
N PRO A 164 23.15 -10.90 -10.18
CA PRO A 164 23.97 -11.97 -10.76
C PRO A 164 24.65 -12.87 -9.71
N LEU A 165 24.61 -12.49 -8.43
CA LEU A 165 25.21 -13.20 -7.30
C LEU A 165 24.19 -14.08 -6.55
N LEU A 166 22.90 -14.00 -6.93
CA LEU A 166 21.79 -14.70 -6.27
C LEU A 166 21.26 -15.85 -7.14
N GLN A 167 20.57 -16.81 -6.51
CA GLN A 167 19.94 -17.95 -7.17
C GLN A 167 18.61 -18.31 -6.48
N GLY A 168 17.70 -18.96 -7.19
CA GLY A 168 16.45 -19.50 -6.63
C GLY A 168 15.54 -18.43 -6.00
N ALA A 169 15.11 -18.65 -4.75
CA ALA A 169 14.19 -17.76 -4.05
C ALA A 169 14.80 -16.36 -3.79
N ASP A 170 16.08 -16.28 -3.44
CA ASP A 170 16.78 -15.01 -3.19
C ASP A 170 16.83 -14.15 -4.47
N HIS A 171 16.98 -14.80 -5.63
CA HIS A 171 17.01 -14.15 -6.94
C HIS A 171 15.64 -13.54 -7.31
N GLN A 172 14.54 -14.30 -7.17
CA GLN A 172 13.19 -13.76 -7.36
C GLN A 172 12.88 -12.63 -6.36
N SER A 173 13.27 -12.79 -5.09
CA SER A 173 13.09 -11.77 -4.05
C SER A 173 13.79 -10.45 -4.41
N ASN A 174 15.00 -10.51 -4.96
CA ASN A 174 15.72 -9.33 -5.45
C ASN A 174 15.06 -8.69 -6.68
N ILE A 175 14.50 -9.48 -7.60
CA ILE A 175 13.73 -8.98 -8.75
C ILE A 175 12.44 -8.29 -8.30
N ASP A 176 11.70 -8.91 -7.37
CA ASP A 176 10.47 -8.35 -6.80
C ASP A 176 10.76 -7.05 -6.02
N ALA A 177 11.84 -7.03 -5.23
CA ALA A 177 12.29 -5.83 -4.51
C ALA A 177 12.78 -4.71 -5.45
N THR A 178 13.42 -5.05 -6.57
CA THR A 178 13.80 -4.07 -7.62
C THR A 178 12.53 -3.43 -8.20
N TRP A 179 11.52 -4.23 -8.53
CA TRP A 179 10.24 -3.75 -9.05
C TRP A 179 9.45 -2.91 -8.05
N GLN A 180 9.42 -3.33 -6.78
CA GLN A 180 8.82 -2.55 -5.70
C GLN A 180 9.52 -1.20 -5.52
N ALA A 181 10.85 -1.16 -5.50
CA ALA A 181 11.61 0.08 -5.37
C ALA A 181 11.37 1.03 -6.57
N LEU A 182 11.25 0.50 -7.80
CA LEU A 182 10.90 1.27 -9.01
C LEU A 182 9.49 1.86 -8.93
N THR A 183 8.49 1.04 -8.62
CA THR A 183 7.07 1.44 -8.60
C THR A 183 6.72 2.41 -7.46
N GLN A 184 7.57 2.49 -6.43
CA GLN A 184 7.44 3.47 -5.34
C GLN A 184 8.15 4.81 -5.60
N MET A 185 8.84 5.00 -6.73
CA MET A 185 9.50 6.28 -7.05
C MET A 185 8.50 7.35 -7.49
N THR A 186 8.68 8.60 -7.02
CA THR A 186 7.88 9.72 -7.50
C THR A 186 8.29 10.13 -8.92
N LYS A 187 7.39 10.83 -9.64
CA LYS A 187 7.70 11.37 -10.98
C LYS A 187 8.94 12.27 -10.98
N ASP A 188 9.12 13.09 -9.95
CA ASP A 188 10.29 13.96 -9.81
C ASP A 188 11.57 13.15 -9.53
N GLN A 189 11.49 12.07 -8.74
CA GLN A 189 12.64 11.18 -8.56
C GLN A 189 13.04 10.48 -9.87
N LEU A 190 12.05 10.04 -10.66
CA LEU A 190 12.26 9.41 -11.98
C LEU A 190 12.82 10.38 -13.02
N SER A 191 12.36 11.64 -13.05
CA SER A 191 12.85 12.64 -14.01
C SER A 191 14.26 13.14 -13.71
N ASN A 192 14.74 12.99 -12.47
CA ASN A 192 16.09 13.39 -12.04
C ASN A 192 17.10 12.22 -12.05
N LEU A 193 16.78 11.08 -12.67
CA LEU A 193 17.70 9.95 -12.77
C LEU A 193 18.83 10.20 -13.78
N VAL A 194 20.07 10.29 -13.29
CA VAL A 194 21.27 10.30 -14.13
C VAL A 194 21.68 8.85 -14.42
N ILE A 195 21.22 8.36 -15.57
CA ILE A 195 21.54 7.03 -16.15
C ILE A 195 22.80 7.17 -17.00
N ASN A 196 23.78 6.28 -16.82
CA ASN A 196 24.97 6.22 -17.66
C ASN A 196 24.73 5.35 -18.91
N ALA A 197 25.43 5.61 -20.01
CA ALA A 197 25.20 4.98 -21.31
C ALA A 197 25.47 3.45 -21.35
N ASP A 198 26.13 2.91 -20.34
CA ASP A 198 26.41 1.49 -20.14
C ASP A 198 25.34 0.75 -19.31
N GLU A 199 24.48 1.48 -18.58
CA GLU A 199 23.47 0.91 -17.66
C GLU A 199 22.21 0.35 -18.35
N ASN A 200 22.41 -0.42 -19.42
CA ASN A 200 21.35 -1.02 -20.24
C ASN A 200 20.33 -1.84 -19.43
N THR A 201 20.74 -2.48 -18.33
CA THR A 201 19.84 -3.20 -17.43
C THR A 201 18.90 -2.25 -16.68
N LEU A 202 19.40 -1.10 -16.21
CA LEU A 202 18.59 -0.06 -15.55
C LEU A 202 17.65 0.61 -16.55
N GLN A 203 18.12 0.89 -17.77
CA GLN A 203 17.25 1.41 -18.84
C GLN A 203 16.10 0.44 -19.14
N GLY A 204 16.38 -0.86 -19.27
CA GLY A 204 15.35 -1.89 -19.45
C GLY A 204 14.32 -1.89 -18.31
N TRP A 205 14.76 -1.77 -17.05
CA TRP A 205 13.87 -1.66 -15.89
C TRP A 205 12.99 -0.40 -15.91
N LEU A 206 13.51 0.74 -16.36
CA LEU A 206 12.76 1.99 -16.49
C LEU A 206 11.78 1.96 -17.68
N ASP A 207 12.17 1.34 -18.79
CA ASP A 207 11.28 1.02 -19.91
C ASP A 207 10.13 0.11 -19.47
N LEU A 208 10.37 -0.86 -18.58
CA LEU A 208 9.32 -1.72 -18.02
C LEU A 208 8.37 -0.93 -17.11
N LEU A 209 8.90 -0.03 -16.28
CA LEU A 209 8.11 0.87 -15.44
C LEU A 209 7.23 1.80 -16.29
N ASN A 210 7.76 2.38 -17.36
CA ASN A 210 6.99 3.19 -18.30
C ASN A 210 5.94 2.35 -19.06
N THR A 211 6.28 1.11 -19.42
CA THR A 211 5.35 0.16 -20.04
C THR A 211 4.19 -0.18 -19.10
N TRP A 212 4.46 -0.38 -17.81
CA TRP A 212 3.40 -0.57 -16.82
C TRP A 212 2.55 0.69 -16.63
N HIS A 213 3.17 1.87 -16.41
CA HIS A 213 2.44 3.14 -16.26
C HIS A 213 1.52 3.48 -17.44
N THR A 214 1.93 3.15 -18.67
CA THR A 214 1.17 3.45 -19.89
C THR A 214 -0.02 2.51 -20.08
N ASN A 215 0.09 1.25 -19.63
CA ASN A 215 -0.86 0.19 -19.98
C ASN A 215 -1.63 -0.39 -18.77
N SER A 216 -1.37 0.01 -17.53
CA SER A 216 -1.97 -0.58 -16.30
C SER A 216 -3.50 -0.51 -16.20
N GLN A 217 -4.17 0.27 -17.06
CA GLN A 217 -5.63 0.32 -17.15
C GLN A 217 -6.23 -0.74 -18.09
N ASP A 218 -5.45 -1.30 -19.03
CA ASP A 218 -5.85 -2.37 -19.94
C ASP A 218 -4.94 -3.60 -19.76
N PRO A 219 -5.43 -4.68 -19.12
CA PRO A 219 -4.62 -5.86 -18.82
C PRO A 219 -4.13 -6.61 -20.05
N GLU A 220 -4.89 -6.65 -21.15
CA GLU A 220 -4.49 -7.36 -22.38
C GLU A 220 -3.46 -6.53 -23.15
N MET A 221 -3.62 -5.20 -23.20
CA MET A 221 -2.62 -4.30 -23.74
C MET A 221 -1.32 -4.34 -22.92
N LEU A 222 -1.41 -4.36 -21.58
CA LEU A 222 -0.24 -4.51 -20.69
C LEU A 222 0.46 -5.86 -20.91
N LYS A 223 -0.30 -6.97 -21.00
CA LYS A 223 0.23 -8.31 -21.29
C LYS A 223 0.93 -8.39 -22.64
N ALA A 224 0.39 -7.74 -23.68
CA ALA A 224 1.06 -7.60 -24.97
C ALA A 224 2.32 -6.75 -24.89
N ALA A 225 2.27 -5.61 -24.18
CA ALA A 225 3.39 -4.68 -24.07
C ALA A 225 4.55 -5.23 -23.20
N ILE A 226 4.26 -6.03 -22.16
CA ILE A 226 5.29 -6.78 -21.41
C ILE A 226 6.01 -7.76 -22.36
N LYS A 227 5.28 -8.44 -23.26
CA LYS A 227 5.87 -9.39 -24.22
C LYS A 227 6.74 -8.71 -25.27
N ASP A 228 6.35 -7.52 -25.75
CA ASP A 228 7.20 -6.65 -26.58
C ASP A 228 8.47 -6.24 -25.81
N TRP A 229 8.31 -5.76 -24.57
CA TRP A 229 9.43 -5.37 -23.72
C TRP A 229 10.42 -6.53 -23.47
N GLN A 230 9.94 -7.75 -23.19
CA GLN A 230 10.78 -8.95 -23.08
C GLN A 230 11.57 -9.24 -24.37
N THR A 231 10.99 -8.92 -25.52
CA THR A 231 11.63 -9.09 -26.84
C THR A 231 12.69 -8.00 -27.10
N ARG A 232 12.49 -6.78 -26.58
CA ARG A 232 13.46 -5.67 -26.64
C ARG A 232 14.62 -5.82 -25.65
N TYR A 233 14.39 -6.40 -24.47
CA TYR A 233 15.38 -6.53 -23.40
C TYR A 233 15.68 -7.99 -22.98
N PRO A 234 16.01 -8.91 -23.91
CA PRO A 234 16.10 -10.36 -23.63
C PRO A 234 17.22 -10.76 -22.65
N VAL A 235 18.18 -9.87 -22.38
CA VAL A 235 19.26 -10.08 -21.39
C VAL A 235 18.89 -9.63 -19.97
N ASN A 236 17.86 -8.78 -19.81
CA ASN A 236 17.45 -8.22 -18.52
C ASN A 236 16.92 -9.32 -17.57
N PRO A 237 17.22 -9.28 -16.26
CA PRO A 237 16.71 -10.24 -15.28
C PRO A 237 15.18 -10.43 -15.33
N ALA A 238 14.43 -9.33 -15.34
CA ALA A 238 12.97 -9.34 -15.39
C ALA A 238 12.40 -9.89 -16.71
N ALA A 239 13.21 -9.96 -17.78
CA ALA A 239 12.77 -10.60 -19.03
C ALA A 239 12.79 -12.13 -18.95
N LYS A 240 13.70 -12.70 -18.16
CA LYS A 240 13.85 -14.15 -17.95
C LYS A 240 12.89 -14.66 -16.87
N THR A 241 12.78 -13.91 -15.78
CA THR A 241 11.96 -14.19 -14.60
C THR A 241 11.28 -12.89 -14.20
N LEU A 242 10.02 -12.73 -14.61
CA LEU A 242 9.24 -11.51 -14.32
C LEU A 242 9.06 -11.31 -12.81
N PRO A 243 8.95 -10.06 -12.35
CA PRO A 243 8.45 -9.76 -11.00
C PRO A 243 7.11 -10.46 -10.76
N THR A 244 6.88 -10.97 -9.56
CA THR A 244 5.66 -11.70 -9.17
C THR A 244 4.39 -10.89 -9.45
N ALA A 245 4.46 -9.57 -9.29
CA ALA A 245 3.40 -8.62 -9.60
C ALA A 245 3.05 -8.50 -11.10
N LEU A 246 3.95 -8.92 -12.01
CA LEU A 246 3.77 -8.89 -13.46
C LEU A 246 3.57 -10.29 -14.07
N SER A 247 4.06 -11.35 -13.43
CA SER A 247 3.78 -12.73 -13.84
C SER A 247 2.30 -13.10 -13.67
N GLN A 248 1.62 -12.49 -12.69
CA GLN A 248 0.15 -12.55 -12.56
C GLN A 248 -0.55 -11.98 -13.81
N VAL A 249 -0.09 -10.84 -14.34
CA VAL A 249 -0.64 -10.22 -15.56
C VAL A 249 -0.43 -11.09 -16.81
N GLN A 250 0.68 -11.83 -16.93
CA GLN A 250 0.85 -12.75 -18.06
C GLN A 250 -0.17 -13.90 -18.05
N ASN A 251 -0.56 -14.35 -16.86
CA ASN A 251 -1.63 -15.33 -16.68
C ASN A 251 -3.04 -14.72 -16.72
N PHE A 252 -3.18 -13.42 -16.99
CA PHE A 252 -4.47 -12.76 -17.07
C PHE A 252 -5.36 -13.39 -18.15
N SER A 253 -6.64 -13.49 -17.82
CA SER A 253 -7.74 -13.74 -18.74
C SER A 253 -8.92 -12.90 -18.28
N LYS A 254 -9.74 -12.41 -19.20
CA LYS A 254 -10.93 -11.63 -18.82
C LYS A 254 -11.90 -12.51 -18.02
N ALA A 255 -12.39 -12.00 -16.88
CA ALA A 255 -13.37 -12.70 -16.06
C ALA A 255 -14.65 -12.99 -16.87
N SER A 256 -15.08 -14.25 -16.90
CA SER A 256 -16.35 -14.64 -17.49
C SER A 256 -17.48 -14.37 -16.49
N THR A 257 -18.31 -13.36 -16.75
CA THR A 257 -19.51 -13.07 -15.92
C THR A 257 -20.78 -13.74 -16.45
N SER A 258 -20.65 -14.76 -17.29
CA SER A 258 -21.76 -15.49 -17.95
C SER A 258 -22.87 -15.92 -16.99
N THR A 259 -22.50 -16.39 -15.79
CA THR A 259 -23.43 -16.77 -14.72
C THR A 259 -22.87 -16.32 -13.38
N ILE A 260 -23.52 -15.35 -12.74
CA ILE A 260 -23.19 -14.88 -11.40
C ILE A 260 -24.14 -15.51 -10.38
N ALA A 261 -23.58 -16.05 -9.30
CA ALA A 261 -24.33 -16.46 -8.11
C ALA A 261 -24.30 -15.35 -7.06
N LEU A 262 -25.44 -14.71 -6.78
CA LEU A 262 -25.58 -13.69 -5.75
C LEU A 262 -26.07 -14.32 -4.44
N LEU A 263 -25.19 -14.40 -3.44
CA LEU A 263 -25.39 -15.08 -2.16
C LEU A 263 -25.65 -14.06 -1.05
N LEU A 264 -26.89 -13.98 -0.59
CA LEU A 264 -27.34 -13.01 0.41
C LEU A 264 -28.27 -13.66 1.45
N PRO A 265 -28.31 -13.20 2.71
CA PRO A 265 -29.26 -13.67 3.71
C PRO A 265 -30.64 -13.02 3.45
N LEU A 266 -31.52 -13.73 2.75
CA LEU A 266 -32.82 -13.22 2.32
C LEU A 266 -33.92 -13.36 3.38
N ASN A 267 -33.64 -13.91 4.56
CA ASN A 267 -34.55 -14.00 5.70
C ASN A 267 -33.91 -13.52 7.01
N GLY A 268 -34.74 -13.30 8.03
CA GLY A 268 -34.30 -12.87 9.36
C GLY A 268 -33.82 -11.42 9.42
N GLN A 269 -33.05 -11.07 10.47
CA GLN A 269 -32.67 -9.68 10.78
C GLN A 269 -31.81 -9.02 9.70
N ALA A 270 -31.07 -9.81 8.90
CA ALA A 270 -30.19 -9.30 7.85
C ALA A 270 -30.92 -9.00 6.51
N GLN A 271 -32.18 -9.43 6.36
CA GLN A 271 -32.96 -9.30 5.12
C GLN A 271 -33.03 -7.85 4.59
N ILE A 272 -33.15 -6.86 5.48
CA ILE A 272 -33.23 -5.44 5.06
C ILE A 272 -31.93 -4.95 4.41
N PHE A 273 -30.78 -5.43 4.88
CA PHE A 273 -29.47 -5.11 4.32
C PHE A 273 -29.24 -5.85 2.99
N ALA A 274 -29.60 -7.14 2.95
CA ALA A 274 -29.59 -7.95 1.73
C ALA A 274 -30.43 -7.33 0.61
N ASN A 275 -31.66 -6.87 0.92
CA ASN A 275 -32.56 -6.23 -0.03
C ASN A 275 -31.96 -4.93 -0.62
N ALA A 276 -31.27 -4.12 0.19
CA ALA A 276 -30.62 -2.90 -0.28
C ALA A 276 -29.49 -3.21 -1.26
N ILE A 277 -28.60 -4.15 -0.92
CA ILE A 277 -27.51 -4.62 -1.79
C ILE A 277 -28.07 -5.23 -3.08
N GLN A 278 -29.04 -6.14 -2.97
CA GLN A 278 -29.67 -6.81 -4.12
C GLN A 278 -30.31 -5.80 -5.08
N LYS A 279 -30.96 -4.74 -4.55
CA LYS A 279 -31.52 -3.68 -5.40
C LYS A 279 -30.40 -2.92 -6.13
N GLY A 280 -29.33 -2.53 -5.45
CA GLY A 280 -28.20 -1.83 -6.07
C GLY A 280 -27.54 -2.66 -7.18
N PHE A 281 -27.30 -3.94 -6.91
CA PHE A 281 -26.73 -4.90 -7.86
C PHE A 281 -27.59 -5.07 -9.11
N ASN A 282 -28.92 -5.17 -8.94
CA ASN A 282 -29.86 -5.29 -10.06
C ASN A 282 -30.05 -3.98 -10.83
N ASP A 283 -30.12 -2.82 -10.16
CA ASP A 283 -30.20 -1.51 -10.82
C ASP A 283 -28.95 -1.26 -11.69
N ALA A 284 -27.76 -1.64 -11.19
CA ALA A 284 -26.49 -1.57 -11.92
C ALA A 284 -26.45 -2.52 -13.13
N LYS A 285 -26.82 -3.80 -12.93
CA LYS A 285 -26.94 -4.79 -14.02
C LYS A 285 -27.85 -4.29 -15.15
N ASN A 286 -28.97 -3.67 -14.80
CA ASN A 286 -29.98 -3.23 -15.77
C ASN A 286 -29.61 -1.89 -16.47
N GLY A 287 -28.40 -1.36 -16.26
CA GLY A 287 -27.91 -0.15 -16.93
C GLY A 287 -28.59 1.16 -16.52
N VAL A 288 -29.45 1.12 -15.49
CA VAL A 288 -30.30 2.24 -15.00
C VAL A 288 -29.48 3.47 -14.56
N LEU A 289 -28.17 3.28 -14.37
CA LEU A 289 -27.25 4.23 -13.75
C LEU A 289 -26.44 5.07 -14.75
N THR A 290 -26.52 4.78 -16.05
CA THR A 290 -25.70 5.44 -17.09
C THR A 290 -26.19 6.84 -17.50
N ALA A 291 -27.33 7.28 -16.98
CA ALA A 291 -27.93 8.57 -17.28
C ALA A 291 -27.31 9.74 -16.47
N THR A 292 -26.05 10.09 -16.76
CA THR A 292 -25.47 11.35 -16.29
C THR A 292 -26.16 12.53 -17.01
N PRO A 293 -26.83 13.46 -16.31
CA PRO A 293 -27.32 14.68 -16.95
C PRO A 293 -26.11 15.52 -17.39
N ALA A 294 -26.01 15.84 -18.67
CA ALA A 294 -24.98 16.76 -19.14
C ALA A 294 -25.14 18.12 -18.42
N PRO A 295 -24.05 18.78 -17.99
CA PRO A 295 -24.14 20.07 -17.33
C PRO A 295 -24.65 21.13 -18.32
N GLN A 296 -25.94 21.44 -18.26
CA GLN A 296 -26.49 22.57 -19.00
C GLN A 296 -25.87 23.85 -18.43
N PRO A 297 -25.26 24.72 -19.27
CA PRO A 297 -24.71 25.98 -18.79
C PRO A 297 -25.85 26.85 -18.27
N GLN A 298 -25.83 27.15 -16.97
CA GLN A 298 -26.77 28.08 -16.35
C GLN A 298 -26.50 29.49 -16.88
N THR A 299 -27.24 29.91 -17.91
CA THR A 299 -27.29 31.32 -18.33
C THR A 299 -27.87 32.15 -17.19
N ALA A 300 -27.04 32.98 -16.56
CA ALA A 300 -27.43 33.85 -15.47
C ALA A 300 -28.55 34.81 -15.93
N ALA A 301 -29.76 34.62 -15.40
CA ALA A 301 -30.89 35.49 -15.70
C ALA A 301 -30.73 36.82 -14.96
N THR A 302 -30.49 37.90 -15.70
CA THR A 302 -30.65 39.26 -15.18
C THR A 302 -32.13 39.54 -14.87
N PRO A 303 -32.45 40.26 -13.78
CA PRO A 303 -33.83 40.49 -13.38
C PRO A 303 -34.50 41.52 -14.30
N ALA A 304 -35.58 41.10 -14.98
CA ALA A 304 -36.46 42.01 -15.71
C ALA A 304 -37.53 42.58 -14.75
N THR A 305 -37.67 43.91 -14.74
CA THR A 305 -38.71 44.63 -13.98
C THR A 305 -39.95 44.89 -14.83
N GLY A 306 -41.13 44.92 -14.21
CA GLY A 306 -42.29 45.66 -14.72
C GLY A 306 -43.36 44.86 -15.47
N ASP A 307 -44.36 44.41 -14.71
CA ASP A 307 -45.80 44.60 -14.97
C ASP A 307 -46.44 44.19 -16.33
N ALA A 308 -47.01 42.98 -16.28
CA ALA A 308 -48.48 42.79 -16.26
C ALA A 308 -49.33 42.65 -17.54
N SER A 309 -50.31 41.72 -17.39
CA SER A 309 -51.67 41.69 -17.96
C SER A 309 -51.98 40.95 -19.30
N ALA A 310 -52.98 40.07 -19.18
CA ALA A 310 -54.00 39.68 -20.16
C ALA A 310 -53.70 38.76 -21.39
N GLN A 311 -53.98 37.47 -21.18
CA GLN A 311 -54.88 36.59 -21.98
C GLN A 311 -54.69 36.35 -23.51
N GLN A 312 -54.63 35.05 -23.85
CA GLN A 312 -54.95 34.42 -25.15
C GLN A 312 -56.46 34.58 -25.55
N PRO A 313 -56.95 34.17 -26.76
CA PRO A 313 -56.28 33.38 -27.83
C PRO A 313 -56.48 33.83 -29.31
N SER A 314 -55.60 33.29 -30.17
CA SER A 314 -55.77 32.76 -31.54
C SER A 314 -56.90 33.25 -32.50
N ALA A 315 -56.50 33.71 -33.70
CA ALA A 315 -57.26 33.55 -34.95
C ALA A 315 -56.35 33.60 -36.21
N ALA A 316 -56.86 33.11 -37.35
CA ALA A 316 -56.11 32.72 -38.55
C ALA A 316 -55.85 33.81 -39.62
N THR A 317 -54.78 33.59 -40.42
CA THR A 317 -54.54 33.85 -41.87
C THR A 317 -55.61 34.49 -42.79
N PRO A 318 -55.27 35.00 -44.00
CA PRO A 318 -53.98 35.49 -44.56
C PRO A 318 -54.13 36.79 -45.42
N ALA A 319 -53.20 37.00 -46.38
CA ALA A 319 -53.14 38.02 -47.45
C ALA A 319 -52.72 39.45 -47.01
N ALA A 320 -51.99 40.32 -47.75
CA ALA A 320 -51.20 40.31 -49.00
C ALA A 320 -51.56 41.47 -49.95
N THR A 321 -50.84 42.59 -49.82
CA THR A 321 -50.51 43.63 -50.84
C THR A 321 -49.41 44.52 -50.21
N ALA A 322 -48.20 44.63 -50.79
CA ALA A 322 -47.79 45.66 -51.78
C ALA A 322 -47.86 47.10 -51.16
N ASP A 323 -46.80 47.90 -51.03
CA ASP A 323 -45.85 48.31 -52.09
C ASP A 323 -44.68 49.21 -51.60
N ASN A 324 -43.61 49.29 -52.41
CA ASN A 324 -42.71 50.43 -52.69
C ASN A 324 -42.10 51.32 -51.56
N ASN A 325 -40.81 51.08 -51.22
CA ASN A 325 -39.64 51.91 -51.62
C ASN A 325 -38.38 51.42 -50.85
N ALA A 326 -37.24 51.02 -51.42
CA ALA A 326 -36.42 51.52 -52.54
C ALA A 326 -35.39 52.62 -52.15
N VAL A 327 -34.20 52.19 -51.69
CA VAL A 327 -32.92 52.92 -51.90
C VAL A 327 -31.72 51.96 -51.94
N VAL A 328 -31.07 51.96 -53.11
CA VAL A 328 -29.65 51.72 -53.45
C VAL A 328 -28.64 52.14 -52.34
N SER A 329 -27.38 51.70 -52.15
CA SER A 329 -26.32 50.86 -52.81
C SER A 329 -24.95 51.37 -52.26
N PRO A 330 -23.73 51.03 -52.78
CA PRO A 330 -23.09 49.73 -53.09
C PRO A 330 -21.63 49.66 -52.51
N ALA A 331 -20.72 48.94 -53.20
CA ALA A 331 -19.25 48.83 -53.04
C ALA A 331 -18.77 47.99 -51.83
N ALA A 332 -17.96 46.93 -51.96
CA ALA A 332 -17.22 46.31 -53.08
C ALA A 332 -16.03 47.10 -53.67
N ALA A 333 -14.82 46.59 -53.41
CA ALA A 333 -13.59 46.83 -54.15
C ALA A 333 -12.72 45.55 -54.10
N ALA A 334 -11.96 45.26 -55.14
CA ALA A 334 -11.12 44.06 -55.23
C ALA A 334 -9.81 44.36 -55.97
N VAL A 335 -8.73 43.64 -55.64
CA VAL A 335 -7.49 43.58 -56.44
C VAL A 335 -6.78 42.25 -56.22
N THR A 336 -6.15 41.78 -57.29
CA THR A 336 -5.27 40.60 -57.42
C THR A 336 -4.16 40.97 -58.42
N PRO A 337 -3.21 40.08 -58.71
CA PRO A 337 -2.33 39.32 -57.80
C PRO A 337 -0.85 39.63 -58.09
N ASP A 338 0.10 39.10 -57.31
CA ASP A 338 1.34 38.58 -57.92
C ASP A 338 2.02 37.49 -57.06
N GLN A 339 3.01 36.82 -57.64
CA GLN A 339 3.60 35.56 -57.15
C GLN A 339 5.02 35.74 -56.58
N ASN A 340 5.38 34.97 -55.54
CA ASN A 340 6.68 34.27 -55.48
C ASN A 340 6.83 33.34 -54.25
N ALA A 341 7.81 32.43 -54.36
CA ALA A 341 8.43 31.58 -53.33
C ALA A 341 7.65 30.35 -52.78
N GLN A 342 8.44 29.28 -52.61
CA GLN A 342 8.08 27.88 -52.32
C GLN A 342 7.61 27.60 -50.87
N PRO A 343 7.00 26.43 -50.59
CA PRO A 343 6.29 26.20 -49.34
C PRO A 343 7.19 25.93 -48.13
N GLN A 344 6.87 26.60 -47.01
CA GLN A 344 7.18 26.14 -45.66
C GLN A 344 5.88 25.75 -44.97
N THR A 345 5.85 24.57 -44.33
CA THR A 345 4.67 24.05 -43.64
C THR A 345 4.41 24.84 -42.35
N ALA A 346 3.38 25.67 -42.37
CA ALA A 346 2.90 26.36 -41.17
C ALA A 346 2.38 25.37 -40.12
N ALA A 347 2.44 25.76 -38.85
CA ALA A 347 2.05 24.90 -37.73
C ALA A 347 0.57 24.50 -37.77
N ALA A 348 0.29 23.22 -37.55
CA ALA A 348 -1.06 22.75 -37.29
C ALA A 348 -1.55 23.24 -35.91
N ALA A 349 -2.83 23.59 -35.82
CA ALA A 349 -3.48 23.89 -34.55
C ALA A 349 -3.46 22.66 -33.61
N PRO A 350 -3.48 22.84 -32.28
CA PRO A 350 -3.58 21.72 -31.35
C PRO A 350 -4.85 20.91 -31.63
N ALA A 351 -4.69 19.60 -31.82
CA ALA A 351 -5.81 18.68 -31.98
C ALA A 351 -6.73 18.72 -30.73
N PRO A 352 -8.06 18.58 -30.89
CA PRO A 352 -8.95 18.48 -29.74
C PRO A 352 -8.54 17.28 -28.89
N ALA A 353 -8.47 17.47 -27.57
CA ALA A 353 -8.09 16.42 -26.64
C ALA A 353 -9.03 15.21 -26.79
N THR A 354 -8.46 14.03 -26.99
CA THR A 354 -9.20 12.76 -26.91
C THR A 354 -9.88 12.67 -25.55
N PRO A 355 -11.20 12.46 -25.49
CA PRO A 355 -11.87 12.14 -24.24
C PRO A 355 -11.22 10.91 -23.61
N ALA A 356 -11.13 10.89 -22.28
CA ALA A 356 -10.79 9.66 -21.54
C ALA A 356 -11.78 8.55 -21.95
N PRO A 357 -11.34 7.27 -22.01
CA PRO A 357 -12.21 6.18 -22.42
C PRO A 357 -13.40 6.08 -21.47
N ALA A 358 -14.59 6.44 -21.97
CA ALA A 358 -15.83 6.20 -21.25
C ALA A 358 -15.96 4.69 -21.01
N ALA A 359 -16.21 4.30 -19.75
CA ALA A 359 -16.33 2.89 -19.38
C ALA A 359 -17.40 2.22 -20.27
N SER A 360 -16.97 1.28 -21.11
CA SER A 360 -17.85 0.61 -22.05
C SER A 360 -18.86 -0.22 -21.27
N ALA A 361 -20.15 0.10 -21.43
CA ALA A 361 -21.23 -0.64 -20.81
C ALA A 361 -21.15 -2.11 -21.25
N GLY A 362 -20.85 -3.01 -20.32
CA GLY A 362 -20.66 -4.43 -20.63
C GLY A 362 -21.95 -5.06 -21.15
N ASP A 363 -21.87 -5.74 -22.30
CA ASP A 363 -22.97 -6.44 -22.94
C ASP A 363 -23.74 -7.31 -21.93
N SER A 364 -24.95 -6.87 -21.58
CA SER A 364 -25.57 -7.19 -20.28
C SER A 364 -26.30 -8.55 -20.26
N ASN A 365 -25.71 -9.56 -20.89
CA ASN A 365 -26.24 -10.92 -21.02
C ASN A 365 -25.79 -11.87 -19.87
N ALA A 366 -25.07 -11.34 -18.88
CA ALA A 366 -24.69 -12.06 -17.66
C ALA A 366 -25.92 -12.51 -16.87
N GLN A 367 -26.13 -13.83 -16.75
CA GLN A 367 -27.22 -14.38 -15.94
C GLN A 367 -26.92 -14.20 -14.45
N VAL A 368 -27.94 -13.90 -13.64
CA VAL A 368 -27.80 -13.77 -12.18
C VAL A 368 -28.78 -14.73 -11.52
N LYS A 369 -28.26 -15.71 -10.78
CA LYS A 369 -29.03 -16.60 -9.90
C LYS A 369 -28.84 -16.10 -8.47
N VAL A 370 -29.92 -15.95 -7.71
CA VAL A 370 -29.88 -15.46 -6.32
C VAL A 370 -30.12 -16.62 -5.38
N TYR A 371 -29.30 -16.73 -4.33
CA TYR A 371 -29.35 -17.82 -3.35
C TYR A 371 -29.44 -17.25 -1.93
N ASP A 372 -30.32 -17.84 -1.11
CA ASP A 372 -30.52 -17.44 0.27
C ASP A 372 -29.56 -18.16 1.23
N THR A 373 -28.53 -17.47 1.73
CA THR A 373 -27.57 -18.05 2.69
C THR A 373 -28.15 -18.26 4.09
N SER A 374 -29.35 -17.73 4.37
CA SER A 374 -30.06 -18.02 5.62
C SER A 374 -30.94 -19.28 5.57
N SER A 375 -31.09 -19.89 4.40
CA SER A 375 -31.93 -21.10 4.20
C SER A 375 -31.18 -22.43 4.37
N GLN A 376 -29.87 -22.45 4.08
CA GLN A 376 -29.02 -23.64 4.07
C GLN A 376 -27.57 -23.28 4.45
N PRO A 377 -26.77 -24.22 4.99
CA PRO A 377 -25.34 -24.00 5.25
C PRO A 377 -24.59 -23.53 3.99
N ILE A 378 -23.75 -22.50 4.15
CA ILE A 378 -23.08 -21.82 3.04
C ILE A 378 -22.30 -22.75 2.10
N GLN A 379 -21.71 -23.85 2.61
CA GLN A 379 -21.02 -24.84 1.78
C GLN A 379 -21.96 -25.55 0.79
N GLN A 380 -23.22 -25.80 1.17
CA GLN A 380 -24.23 -26.39 0.28
C GLN A 380 -24.65 -25.38 -0.78
N VAL A 381 -24.82 -24.11 -0.40
CA VAL A 381 -25.14 -23.02 -1.33
C VAL A 381 -24.02 -22.81 -2.36
N MET A 382 -22.76 -22.86 -1.94
CA MET A 382 -21.59 -22.79 -2.84
C MET A 382 -21.51 -23.99 -3.79
N GLN A 383 -21.79 -25.21 -3.31
CA GLN A 383 -21.84 -26.40 -4.15
C GLN A 383 -22.99 -26.34 -5.16
N GLN A 384 -24.15 -25.83 -4.75
CA GLN A 384 -25.30 -25.64 -5.64
C GLN A 384 -24.97 -24.60 -6.72
N ALA A 385 -24.40 -23.44 -6.36
CA ALA A 385 -23.95 -22.43 -7.30
C ALA A 385 -22.93 -22.98 -8.32
N GLN A 386 -22.00 -23.84 -7.89
CA GLN A 386 -21.06 -24.51 -8.79
C GLN A 386 -21.76 -25.47 -9.77
N GLN A 387 -22.72 -26.28 -9.29
CA GLN A 387 -23.52 -27.18 -10.13
C GLN A 387 -24.41 -26.41 -11.12
N ASP A 388 -24.92 -25.25 -10.69
CA ASP A 388 -25.72 -24.32 -11.49
C ASP A 388 -24.91 -23.57 -12.58
N GLY A 389 -23.60 -23.83 -12.69
CA GLY A 389 -22.72 -23.25 -13.70
C GLY A 389 -22.31 -21.81 -13.41
N ALA A 390 -22.29 -21.38 -12.15
CA ALA A 390 -21.77 -20.07 -11.77
C ALA A 390 -20.26 -19.97 -12.09
N THR A 391 -19.86 -18.87 -12.73
CA THR A 391 -18.45 -18.55 -13.04
C THR A 391 -17.84 -17.59 -12.03
N ILE A 392 -18.69 -16.85 -11.30
CA ILE A 392 -18.31 -16.01 -10.16
C ILE A 392 -19.45 -15.97 -9.12
N VAL A 393 -19.07 -15.94 -7.84
CA VAL A 393 -19.93 -15.74 -6.69
C VAL A 393 -19.78 -14.29 -6.21
N VAL A 394 -20.88 -13.64 -5.86
CA VAL A 394 -20.91 -12.35 -5.18
C VAL A 394 -21.65 -12.54 -3.86
N GLY A 395 -20.99 -12.23 -2.75
CA GLY A 395 -21.35 -12.70 -1.42
C GLY A 395 -20.44 -13.86 -0.96
N PRO A 396 -20.68 -14.43 0.24
CA PRO A 396 -21.77 -14.08 1.17
C PRO A 396 -21.55 -12.74 1.89
N LEU A 397 -22.56 -12.32 2.66
CA LEU A 397 -22.59 -11.05 3.41
C LEU A 397 -22.30 -11.22 4.91
N LEU A 398 -22.69 -12.34 5.51
CA LEU A 398 -22.47 -12.58 6.94
C LEU A 398 -21.01 -13.00 7.18
N LYS A 399 -20.40 -12.47 8.24
CA LYS A 399 -18.98 -12.69 8.52
C LYS A 399 -18.62 -14.16 8.76
N SER A 400 -19.49 -14.90 9.45
CA SER A 400 -19.42 -16.36 9.62
C SER A 400 -19.34 -17.12 8.29
N ASP A 401 -20.12 -16.66 7.31
CA ASP A 401 -20.25 -17.29 6.01
C ASP A 401 -19.01 -16.97 5.16
N VAL A 402 -18.51 -15.74 5.24
CA VAL A 402 -17.26 -15.31 4.58
C VAL A 402 -16.06 -16.06 5.15
N GLU A 403 -15.95 -16.21 6.47
CA GLU A 403 -14.89 -17.00 7.12
C GLU A 403 -14.97 -18.48 6.73
N THR A 404 -16.19 -19.03 6.62
CA THR A 404 -16.42 -20.41 6.18
C THR A 404 -16.04 -20.60 4.71
N VAL A 405 -16.30 -19.61 3.84
CA VAL A 405 -15.93 -19.65 2.41
C VAL A 405 -14.44 -19.42 2.20
N ALA A 406 -13.80 -18.51 2.94
CA ALA A 406 -12.36 -18.27 2.90
C ALA A 406 -11.58 -19.54 3.28
N ASN A 407 -11.98 -20.22 4.37
CA ASN A 407 -11.39 -21.49 4.77
C ASN A 407 -11.85 -22.68 3.88
N SER A 408 -12.54 -22.44 2.76
CA SER A 408 -12.94 -23.48 1.80
C SER A 408 -12.12 -23.38 0.50
N ASN A 409 -11.56 -24.51 0.06
CA ASN A 409 -10.83 -24.61 -1.22
C ASN A 409 -11.82 -24.69 -2.40
N SER A 410 -12.73 -23.72 -2.51
CA SER A 410 -13.66 -23.62 -3.64
C SER A 410 -12.90 -23.25 -4.93
N PRO A 411 -13.24 -23.83 -6.09
CA PRO A 411 -12.65 -23.46 -7.37
C PRO A 411 -13.35 -22.24 -8.03
N LEU A 412 -14.42 -21.71 -7.44
CA LEU A 412 -15.14 -20.54 -7.95
C LEU A 412 -14.40 -19.25 -7.60
N ASN A 413 -14.47 -18.24 -8.48
CA ASN A 413 -14.14 -16.87 -8.10
C ASN A 413 -15.20 -16.35 -7.12
N VAL A 414 -14.78 -15.67 -6.04
CA VAL A 414 -15.66 -15.17 -4.97
C VAL A 414 -15.34 -13.71 -4.65
N LEU A 415 -16.30 -12.82 -4.86
CA LEU A 415 -16.31 -11.47 -4.31
C LEU A 415 -17.15 -11.47 -3.02
N ALA A 416 -16.51 -11.72 -1.89
CA ALA A 416 -17.15 -11.69 -0.58
C ALA A 416 -17.61 -10.25 -0.24
N LEU A 417 -18.80 -10.10 0.33
CA LEU A 417 -19.38 -8.79 0.71
C LEU A 417 -19.10 -8.44 2.18
N ASN A 418 -18.02 -8.99 2.74
CA ASN A 418 -17.53 -8.73 4.08
C ASN A 418 -16.06 -9.21 4.19
N GLU A 419 -15.42 -8.94 5.32
CA GLU A 419 -14.05 -9.37 5.64
C GLU A 419 -14.03 -10.35 6.84
N PRO A 420 -13.18 -11.39 6.82
CA PRO A 420 -12.96 -12.29 7.95
C PRO A 420 -12.18 -11.62 9.10
N GLU A 421 -12.12 -12.21 10.30
CA GLU A 421 -11.20 -11.74 11.36
C GLU A 421 -9.72 -11.94 11.02
N GLN A 422 -9.41 -12.89 10.14
CA GLN A 422 -8.06 -13.16 9.65
C GLN A 422 -8.09 -13.28 8.13
N ILE A 423 -7.51 -12.29 7.45
CA ILE A 423 -7.37 -12.27 6.00
C ILE A 423 -6.35 -13.33 5.59
N GLN A 424 -6.72 -14.16 4.62
CA GLN A 424 -5.87 -15.17 3.99
C GLN A 424 -5.89 -14.95 2.46
N ASN A 425 -4.73 -15.08 1.81
CA ASN A 425 -4.59 -14.85 0.37
C ASN A 425 -4.97 -16.12 -0.42
N HIS A 426 -6.22 -16.20 -0.86
CA HIS A 426 -6.71 -17.27 -1.75
C HIS A 426 -6.83 -16.72 -3.17
N PRO A 427 -6.23 -17.37 -4.20
CA PRO A 427 -6.06 -16.82 -5.56
C PRO A 427 -7.38 -16.54 -6.33
N ASN A 428 -8.52 -16.89 -5.74
CA ASN A 428 -9.86 -16.79 -6.28
C ASN A 428 -10.85 -16.08 -5.33
N ILE A 429 -10.41 -15.49 -4.21
CA ILE A 429 -11.29 -14.80 -3.24
C ILE A 429 -10.84 -13.35 -3.03
N CYS A 430 -11.76 -12.40 -3.20
CA CYS A 430 -11.56 -10.98 -2.90
C CYS A 430 -12.64 -10.51 -1.89
N TYR A 431 -12.29 -9.57 -1.02
CA TYR A 431 -13.13 -9.13 0.09
C TYR A 431 -13.49 -7.65 -0.08
N PHE A 432 -14.78 -7.34 -0.17
CA PHE A 432 -15.29 -5.97 -0.31
C PHE A 432 -16.28 -5.68 0.81
N ALA A 433 -15.90 -4.85 1.78
CA ALA A 433 -16.76 -4.43 2.88
C ALA A 433 -16.91 -2.91 2.93
N LEU A 434 -17.99 -2.45 3.56
CA LEU A 434 -18.08 -1.07 4.05
C LEU A 434 -17.35 -0.94 5.40
N SER A 435 -16.08 -1.37 5.41
CA SER A 435 -15.23 -1.44 6.58
C SER A 435 -15.01 -0.06 7.23
N PRO A 436 -15.29 0.12 8.53
CA PRO A 436 -14.92 1.32 9.28
C PRO A 436 -13.42 1.39 9.57
N GLU A 437 -12.71 0.26 9.50
CA GLU A 437 -11.25 0.21 9.57
C GLU A 437 -10.59 0.82 8.31
N ASP A 438 -11.20 0.66 7.12
CA ASP A 438 -10.75 1.36 5.90
C ASP A 438 -11.00 2.86 5.94
N GLU A 439 -12.15 3.27 6.45
CA GLU A 439 -12.44 4.70 6.68
C GLU A 439 -11.44 5.32 7.67
N ALA A 440 -10.90 4.53 8.59
CA ALA A 440 -9.80 4.94 9.47
C ALA A 440 -8.45 5.10 8.74
N ARG A 441 -8.16 4.24 7.75
CA ARG A 441 -6.97 4.33 6.89
C ARG A 441 -7.05 5.55 5.96
N ASP A 442 -8.20 5.77 5.31
CA ASP A 442 -8.41 6.94 4.45
C ASP A 442 -8.34 8.26 5.25
N ALA A 443 -8.86 8.29 6.48
CA ALA A 443 -8.69 9.42 7.40
C ALA A 443 -7.22 9.68 7.77
N ALA A 444 -6.42 8.64 7.99
CA ALA A 444 -4.98 8.78 8.24
C ALA A 444 -4.28 9.43 7.02
N HIS A 445 -4.55 8.97 5.81
CA HIS A 445 -4.04 9.60 4.58
C HIS A 445 -4.49 11.06 4.45
N HIS A 446 -5.80 11.34 4.54
CA HIS A 446 -6.36 12.68 4.35
C HIS A 446 -5.83 13.70 5.36
N MET A 447 -5.69 13.31 6.63
CA MET A 447 -5.09 14.16 7.66
C MET A 447 -3.59 14.37 7.42
N TRP A 448 -2.86 13.34 6.98
CA TRP A 448 -1.45 13.43 6.65
C TRP A 448 -1.17 14.35 5.45
N ASP A 449 -1.98 14.24 4.40
CA ASP A 449 -1.94 15.07 3.19
C ASP A 449 -2.25 16.54 3.53
N GLN A 450 -3.19 16.80 4.45
CA GLN A 450 -3.44 18.13 5.05
C GLN A 450 -2.36 18.58 6.07
N GLY A 451 -1.19 17.93 6.07
CA GLY A 451 -0.02 18.34 6.85
C GLY A 451 -0.11 18.10 8.37
N LYS A 452 -1.11 17.36 8.85
CA LYS A 452 -1.26 17.04 10.27
C LYS A 452 -0.23 16.02 10.72
N ARG A 453 0.32 16.20 11.92
CA ARG A 453 1.39 15.35 12.48
C ARG A 453 1.10 14.89 13.91
N GLN A 454 0.16 15.51 14.64
CA GLN A 454 -0.21 15.13 16.01
C GLN A 454 -1.73 14.98 16.22
N PRO A 455 -2.33 13.91 15.65
CA PRO A 455 -3.75 13.61 15.79
C PRO A 455 -4.11 13.03 17.15
N LEU A 456 -5.28 13.42 17.65
CA LEU A 456 -6.00 12.76 18.75
C LEU A 456 -7.22 12.01 18.20
N LEU A 457 -7.34 10.72 18.51
CA LEU A 457 -8.51 9.92 18.17
C LEU A 457 -9.54 9.97 19.30
N LEU A 458 -10.75 10.45 19.00
CA LEU A 458 -11.92 10.31 19.87
C LEU A 458 -12.74 9.10 19.42
N LEU A 459 -12.62 8.03 20.20
CA LEU A 459 -13.15 6.71 19.88
C LEU A 459 -14.12 6.25 20.98
N PRO A 460 -15.19 5.51 20.65
CA PRO A 460 -16.05 4.92 21.67
C PRO A 460 -15.29 3.88 22.50
N ARG A 461 -15.71 3.69 23.76
CA ARG A 461 -15.16 2.68 24.69
C ARG A 461 -15.73 1.28 24.41
N ASN A 462 -15.50 0.76 23.20
CA ASN A 462 -15.91 -0.58 22.77
C ASN A 462 -14.96 -1.15 21.69
N SER A 463 -15.15 -2.43 21.37
CA SER A 463 -14.32 -3.18 20.40
C SER A 463 -14.33 -2.63 18.98
N TYR A 464 -15.40 -1.93 18.57
CA TYR A 464 -15.45 -1.19 17.31
C TYR A 464 -14.45 -0.01 17.34
N GLY A 465 -14.44 0.78 18.41
CA GLY A 465 -13.46 1.84 18.63
C GLY A 465 -12.01 1.32 18.70
N ASP A 466 -11.81 0.12 19.26
CA ASP A 466 -10.49 -0.51 19.35
C ASP A 466 -9.91 -0.88 17.97
N ARG A 467 -10.70 -1.51 17.10
CA ARG A 467 -10.24 -1.88 15.75
C ARG A 467 -10.05 -0.66 14.85
N VAL A 468 -10.97 0.30 14.88
CA VAL A 468 -10.86 1.57 14.14
C VAL A 468 -9.63 2.37 14.58
N GLY A 469 -9.38 2.46 15.90
CA GLY A 469 -8.19 3.10 16.42
C GLY A 469 -6.89 2.40 15.99
N LYS A 470 -6.85 1.06 16.05
CA LYS A 470 -5.70 0.27 15.61
C LYS A 470 -5.42 0.47 14.11
N ALA A 471 -6.46 0.45 13.27
CA ALA A 471 -6.34 0.66 11.82
C ALA A 471 -5.78 2.05 11.48
N PHE A 472 -6.30 3.11 12.11
CA PHE A 472 -5.74 4.46 11.96
C PHE A 472 -4.27 4.51 12.39
N ALA A 473 -3.94 3.99 13.58
CA ALA A 473 -2.59 4.07 14.12
C ALA A 473 -1.57 3.23 13.34
N GLN A 474 -2.00 2.13 12.71
CA GLN A 474 -1.19 1.35 11.77
C GLN A 474 -0.86 2.17 10.52
N GLU A 475 -1.85 2.80 9.88
CA GLU A 475 -1.62 3.60 8.67
C GLU A 475 -0.87 4.92 8.97
N TRP A 476 -1.05 5.47 10.17
CA TRP A 476 -0.26 6.62 10.60
C TRP A 476 1.23 6.29 10.75
N GLN A 477 1.57 5.05 11.13
CA GLN A 477 2.94 4.56 11.22
C GLN A 477 3.55 4.23 9.85
N THR A 478 2.78 3.67 8.90
CA THR A 478 3.26 3.43 7.51
C THR A 478 3.57 4.74 6.78
N LEU A 479 2.80 5.80 7.07
CA LEU A 479 3.06 7.17 6.59
C LEU A 479 4.28 7.84 7.25
N GLY A 480 4.87 7.24 8.30
CA GLY A 480 6.02 7.79 9.02
C GLY A 480 5.66 8.73 10.18
N GLY A 481 4.42 8.70 10.65
CA GLY A 481 3.95 9.44 11.81
C GLY A 481 4.37 8.81 13.16
N SER A 482 4.43 9.66 14.19
CA SER A 482 4.68 9.24 15.58
C SER A 482 3.49 8.52 16.21
N THR A 483 3.68 7.89 17.38
CA THR A 483 2.60 7.24 18.14
C THR A 483 1.39 8.16 18.33
N VAL A 484 0.23 7.69 17.87
CA VAL A 484 -1.04 8.43 17.89
C VAL A 484 -1.62 8.48 19.31
N LEU A 485 -2.27 9.59 19.68
CA LEU A 485 -2.98 9.71 20.96
C LEU A 485 -4.45 9.29 20.81
N GLN A 486 -5.03 8.65 21.83
CA GLN A 486 -6.46 8.30 21.88
C GLN A 486 -7.12 8.76 23.18
N GLN A 487 -8.35 9.31 23.10
CA GLN A 487 -9.24 9.51 24.25
C GLN A 487 -10.54 8.73 24.02
N ARG A 488 -10.97 7.92 25.01
CA ARG A 488 -12.17 7.09 24.91
C ARG A 488 -13.39 7.71 25.57
N PHE A 489 -14.46 7.89 24.80
CA PHE A 489 -15.74 8.41 25.28
C PHE A 489 -16.78 7.29 25.56
N GLY A 490 -17.75 7.61 26.41
CA GLY A 490 -18.82 6.70 26.83
C GLY A 490 -20.13 6.93 26.06
N SER A 491 -21.24 6.59 26.68
CA SER A 491 -22.59 6.83 26.17
C SER A 491 -22.95 8.32 26.03
N VAL A 492 -24.00 8.63 25.26
CA VAL A 492 -24.63 9.96 25.19
C VAL A 492 -25.03 10.50 26.57
N GLY A 493 -25.38 9.62 27.52
CA GLY A 493 -25.66 10.00 28.92
C GLY A 493 -24.41 10.46 29.67
N GLU A 494 -23.31 9.70 29.56
CA GLU A 494 -22.00 10.09 30.12
C GLU A 494 -21.48 11.38 29.48
N LEU A 495 -21.68 11.58 28.17
CA LEU A 495 -21.32 12.84 27.50
C LEU A 495 -22.10 14.03 28.09
N LYS A 496 -23.44 13.93 28.24
CA LYS A 496 -24.24 14.99 28.87
C LYS A 496 -23.82 15.28 30.31
N GLN A 497 -23.49 14.25 31.09
CA GLN A 497 -22.93 14.42 32.44
C GLN A 497 -21.53 15.05 32.43
N GLY A 498 -20.71 14.74 31.42
CA GLY A 498 -19.38 15.30 31.18
C GLY A 498 -19.38 16.79 30.85
N ILE A 499 -20.46 17.33 30.25
CA ILE A 499 -20.65 18.78 30.07
C ILE A 499 -20.85 19.42 31.44
N ASN A 500 -21.85 18.94 32.19
CA ASN A 500 -22.26 19.52 33.49
C ASN A 500 -21.17 19.45 34.58
N SER A 501 -20.25 18.49 34.48
CA SER A 501 -19.16 18.26 35.45
C SER A 501 -17.81 18.83 35.01
N GLY A 502 -17.67 19.33 33.79
CA GLY A 502 -16.39 19.74 33.21
C GLY A 502 -15.40 18.59 32.95
N ALA A 503 -15.81 17.33 33.12
CA ALA A 503 -14.95 16.14 33.04
C ALA A 503 -14.98 15.41 31.67
N GLY A 504 -15.62 16.01 30.65
CA GLY A 504 -15.83 15.41 29.32
C GLY A 504 -14.59 15.27 28.41
N ILE A 505 -14.73 15.61 27.13
CA ILE A 505 -13.60 15.59 26.19
C ILE A 505 -12.58 16.64 26.63
N ASN A 506 -11.37 16.19 26.99
CA ASN A 506 -10.34 17.01 27.63
C ASN A 506 -9.23 17.43 26.65
N LEU A 507 -9.25 16.89 25.42
CA LEU A 507 -8.17 17.00 24.43
C LEU A 507 -6.83 16.49 24.97
N SER A 508 -6.89 15.34 25.65
CA SER A 508 -5.74 14.64 26.23
C SER A 508 -5.94 13.13 26.04
N GLY A 509 -5.01 12.48 25.35
CA GLY A 509 -5.09 11.04 25.06
C GLY A 509 -3.96 10.22 25.67
N THR A 510 -4.18 8.91 25.79
CA THR A 510 -3.09 7.95 26.03
C THR A 510 -2.44 7.55 24.70
N PRO A 511 -1.15 7.19 24.66
CA PRO A 511 -0.53 6.67 23.45
C PRO A 511 -1.17 5.35 23.02
N LEU A 512 -1.57 5.24 21.75
CA LEU A 512 -2.05 4.01 21.15
C LEU A 512 -0.84 3.24 20.58
N ILE A 513 -0.27 2.36 21.40
CA ILE A 513 0.82 1.48 20.98
C ILE A 513 0.26 0.39 20.07
N VAL A 514 0.69 0.44 18.80
CA VAL A 514 0.59 -0.69 17.87
C VAL A 514 1.89 -1.47 17.96
N GLU A 515 1.80 -2.78 18.21
CA GLU A 515 2.94 -3.68 18.11
C GLU A 515 3.24 -3.95 16.62
N PRO A 516 4.47 -3.70 16.13
CA PRO A 516 4.79 -3.88 14.72
C PRO A 516 4.71 -5.36 14.33
N ALA A 517 4.31 -5.63 13.08
CA ALA A 517 4.42 -6.97 12.53
C ALA A 517 5.88 -7.44 12.61
N GLN A 518 6.11 -8.66 13.10
CA GLN A 518 7.46 -9.18 13.34
C GLN A 518 8.26 -9.27 12.03
N SER A 519 9.10 -8.26 11.77
CA SER A 519 10.05 -8.29 10.67
C SER A 519 10.99 -9.47 10.88
N GLN A 520 10.91 -10.49 10.02
CA GLN A 520 11.88 -11.58 10.06
C GLN A 520 13.26 -11.05 9.64
N GLY A 521 14.32 -11.54 10.28
CA GLY A 521 15.68 -11.12 9.96
C GLY A 521 16.06 -11.54 8.54
N VAL A 522 16.21 -10.57 7.63
CA VAL A 522 16.43 -10.86 6.21
C VAL A 522 17.81 -11.49 6.02
N SER A 523 17.85 -12.68 5.44
CA SER A 523 19.09 -13.38 5.09
C SER A 523 19.42 -13.15 3.62
N ILE A 524 20.24 -12.13 3.32
CA ILE A 524 20.67 -11.81 1.95
C ILE A 524 22.08 -12.39 1.74
N ALA A 525 22.25 -13.32 0.80
CA ALA A 525 23.56 -13.88 0.42
C ALA A 525 24.41 -14.33 1.64
N GLY A 526 23.79 -14.98 2.62
CA GLY A 526 24.45 -15.47 3.84
C GLY A 526 24.68 -14.42 4.94
N LEU A 527 24.43 -13.12 4.69
CA LEU A 527 24.21 -12.13 5.75
C LEU A 527 22.80 -12.28 6.30
N THR A 528 22.65 -13.07 7.36
CA THR A 528 21.49 -12.95 8.25
C THR A 528 21.59 -11.61 8.98
N ILE A 529 20.87 -10.60 8.51
CA ILE A 529 20.70 -9.36 9.24
C ILE A 529 19.62 -9.64 10.29
N PRO A 530 19.93 -9.55 11.60
CA PRO A 530 18.92 -9.76 12.63
C PRO A 530 17.76 -8.78 12.43
N ALA A 531 16.53 -9.22 12.74
CA ALA A 531 15.39 -8.31 12.85
C ALA A 531 15.80 -7.11 13.72
N PRO A 532 15.58 -5.85 13.27
CA PRO A 532 15.92 -4.68 14.07
C PRO A 532 15.29 -4.86 15.44
N GLN A 533 16.13 -4.90 16.48
CA GLN A 533 15.66 -5.12 17.84
C GLN A 533 14.92 -3.85 18.27
N THR A 534 13.61 -3.85 18.04
CA THR A 534 12.70 -2.82 18.52
C THR A 534 12.58 -2.98 20.03
N SER A 535 13.58 -2.45 20.75
CA SER A 535 13.24 -1.62 21.90
C SER A 535 12.11 -0.70 21.43
N ALA A 536 10.91 -0.89 21.98
CA ALA A 536 9.73 -0.14 21.56
C ALA A 536 10.10 1.36 21.49
N PRO A 537 9.72 2.08 20.41
CA PRO A 537 10.21 3.43 20.16
C PRO A 537 10.04 4.26 21.42
N ALA A 538 11.15 4.81 21.92
CA ALA A 538 11.17 5.54 23.19
C ALA A 538 10.06 6.59 23.15
N ALA A 539 9.28 6.66 24.23
CA ALA A 539 7.97 7.30 24.20
C ALA A 539 8.06 8.83 24.23
N ASP A 540 8.53 9.43 23.14
CA ASP A 540 8.45 10.85 22.79
C ASP A 540 6.98 11.26 22.47
N ALA A 541 6.04 10.72 23.24
CA ALA A 541 4.65 11.15 23.34
C ALA A 541 4.49 12.36 24.29
N SER A 542 5.58 13.11 24.52
CA SER A 542 5.65 14.22 25.48
C SER A 542 6.21 15.49 24.83
N GLY A 543 5.35 16.49 24.64
CA GLY A 543 5.77 17.88 24.40
C GLY A 543 5.00 18.66 23.33
N GLY A 544 4.36 17.99 22.38
CA GLY A 544 3.65 18.64 21.28
C GLY A 544 2.17 18.95 21.58
N SER A 545 1.63 19.96 20.89
CA SER A 545 0.22 20.35 20.95
C SER A 545 -0.57 19.71 19.81
N ILE A 546 -1.66 19.01 20.14
CA ILE A 546 -2.60 18.38 19.20
C ILE A 546 -3.04 19.38 18.12
N ASP A 547 -2.84 19.01 16.85
CA ASP A 547 -3.13 19.84 15.67
C ASP A 547 -4.44 19.45 14.95
N SER A 548 -5.01 18.31 15.34
CA SER A 548 -6.14 17.67 14.69
C SER A 548 -6.81 16.63 15.59
N VAL A 549 -8.11 16.41 15.36
CA VAL A 549 -8.91 15.41 16.09
C VAL A 549 -9.75 14.61 15.09
N TYR A 550 -9.67 13.28 15.14
CA TYR A 550 -10.55 12.38 14.38
C TYR A 550 -11.61 11.78 15.31
N ILE A 551 -12.89 11.89 14.93
CA ILE A 551 -14.04 11.64 15.81
C ILE A 551 -14.94 10.56 15.22
N VAL A 552 -14.99 9.40 15.87
CA VAL A 552 -15.73 8.21 15.38
C VAL A 552 -17.07 8.08 16.12
N ALA A 553 -17.91 9.11 15.95
CA ALA A 553 -19.15 9.34 16.69
C ALA A 553 -20.41 9.13 15.83
N SER A 554 -21.55 8.87 16.47
CA SER A 554 -22.88 9.09 15.84
C SER A 554 -23.21 10.58 15.76
N GLN A 555 -24.29 10.94 15.07
CA GLN A 555 -24.76 12.32 14.99
C GLN A 555 -25.03 12.94 16.39
N ASP A 556 -25.76 12.21 17.25
CA ASP A 556 -26.08 12.63 18.62
C ASP A 556 -24.85 12.71 19.54
N GLU A 557 -23.89 11.80 19.36
CA GLU A 557 -22.62 11.82 20.08
C GLU A 557 -21.77 13.03 19.63
N LEU A 558 -21.69 13.29 18.32
CA LEU A 558 -20.92 14.39 17.75
C LEU A 558 -21.48 15.76 18.18
N GLN A 559 -22.81 15.90 18.27
CA GLN A 559 -23.45 17.13 18.74
C GLN A 559 -23.02 17.51 20.16
N LEU A 560 -22.68 16.53 21.01
CA LEU A 560 -22.16 16.81 22.36
C LEU A 560 -20.64 16.97 22.38
N ILE A 561 -19.92 16.21 21.54
CA ILE A 561 -18.46 16.22 21.48
C ILE A 561 -17.93 17.56 20.94
N LYS A 562 -18.49 18.11 19.85
CA LYS A 562 -17.92 19.33 19.25
C LYS A 562 -18.01 20.56 20.18
N PRO A 563 -19.12 20.85 20.88
CA PRO A 563 -19.17 21.94 21.86
C PRO A 563 -18.18 21.76 23.02
N MET A 564 -17.94 20.52 23.50
CA MET A 564 -16.90 20.26 24.52
C MET A 564 -15.49 20.64 24.02
N ILE A 565 -15.18 20.32 22.77
CA ILE A 565 -13.91 20.70 22.13
C ILE A 565 -13.81 22.22 22.04
N ALA A 566 -14.84 22.87 21.49
CA ALA A 566 -14.91 24.33 21.33
C ALA A 566 -14.77 25.11 22.64
N MET A 567 -15.27 24.57 23.76
CA MET A 567 -15.13 25.16 25.09
C MET A 567 -13.68 25.11 25.63
N ARG A 568 -12.82 24.22 25.12
CA ARG A 568 -11.41 24.09 25.54
C ARG A 568 -10.41 24.65 24.53
N THR A 569 -10.75 24.69 23.25
CA THR A 569 -9.91 25.34 22.24
C THR A 569 -10.04 26.86 22.32
N SER A 570 -8.96 27.54 22.68
CA SER A 570 -8.85 28.98 22.46
C SER A 570 -8.90 29.28 20.96
N SER A 571 -9.45 30.43 20.56
CA SER A 571 -9.55 30.89 19.16
C SER A 571 -8.20 31.17 18.45
N ARG A 572 -7.08 30.76 19.06
CA ARG A 572 -5.73 30.74 18.50
C ARG A 572 -5.22 29.32 18.18
N ASN A 573 -5.81 28.28 18.79
CA ASN A 573 -5.48 26.88 18.51
C ASN A 573 -6.43 26.37 17.42
N ASN A 574 -6.00 26.46 16.17
CA ASN A 574 -6.78 26.00 15.01
C ASN A 574 -6.71 24.47 14.86
N ILE A 575 -7.30 23.74 15.81
CA ILE A 575 -7.42 22.27 15.78
C ILE A 575 -8.42 21.89 14.69
N ALA A 576 -7.97 21.17 13.68
CA ALA A 576 -8.85 20.68 12.62
C ALA A 576 -9.65 19.45 13.10
N LEU A 577 -10.96 19.45 12.85
CA LEU A 577 -11.86 18.38 13.27
C LEU A 577 -12.28 17.56 12.06
N TYR A 578 -12.12 16.24 12.18
CA TYR A 578 -12.46 15.23 11.19
C TYR A 578 -13.41 14.22 11.82
N ALA A 579 -14.39 13.70 11.09
CA ALA A 579 -15.29 12.65 11.57
C ALA A 579 -15.56 11.59 10.50
N SER A 580 -16.00 10.40 10.93
CA SER A 580 -16.39 9.33 10.02
C SER A 580 -17.84 9.45 9.55
N SER A 581 -18.20 8.72 8.50
CA SER A 581 -19.55 8.59 7.92
C SER A 581 -20.64 8.25 8.94
N ARG A 582 -20.27 7.60 10.06
CA ARG A 582 -21.15 7.33 11.22
C ARG A 582 -21.82 8.59 11.78
N SER A 583 -21.18 9.76 11.62
CA SER A 583 -21.69 11.06 12.07
C SER A 583 -22.72 11.68 11.13
N PHE A 584 -22.79 11.26 9.86
CA PHE A 584 -23.72 11.79 8.86
C PHE A 584 -24.94 10.89 8.70
N GLN A 585 -26.10 11.41 9.10
CA GLN A 585 -27.40 10.75 8.99
C GLN A 585 -28.42 11.68 8.32
N ALA A 586 -29.51 11.11 7.80
CA ALA A 586 -30.60 11.91 7.26
C ALA A 586 -31.37 12.64 8.35
N GLY A 587 -32.05 13.74 7.98
CA GLY A 587 -32.75 14.60 8.93
C GLY A 587 -31.86 15.62 9.64
N ALA A 588 -30.53 15.60 9.44
CA ALA A 588 -29.61 16.64 9.89
C ALA A 588 -30.03 18.03 9.36
N GLY A 589 -30.71 18.82 10.20
CA GLY A 589 -31.23 20.14 9.87
C GLY A 589 -30.15 21.23 9.72
N PRO A 590 -30.51 22.43 9.24
CA PRO A 590 -29.57 23.55 9.10
C PRO A 590 -28.84 23.89 10.39
N ASP A 591 -29.53 23.84 11.53
CA ASP A 591 -28.98 24.18 12.85
C ASP A 591 -27.82 23.25 13.24
N PHE A 592 -27.97 21.93 13.06
CA PHE A 592 -26.90 20.97 13.28
C PHE A 592 -25.71 21.21 12.33
N ARG A 593 -25.97 21.53 11.05
CA ARG A 593 -24.91 21.82 10.07
C ARG A 593 -24.15 23.11 10.41
N LEU A 594 -24.83 24.09 11.01
CA LEU A 594 -24.21 25.33 11.51
C LEU A 594 -23.43 25.08 12.80
N GLU A 595 -23.95 24.27 13.72
CA GLU A 595 -23.22 23.81 14.91
C GLU A 595 -21.96 23.02 14.51
N MET A 596 -22.02 22.24 13.41
CA MET A 596 -20.90 21.49 12.86
C MET A 596 -19.94 22.30 11.97
N ASP A 597 -20.18 23.59 11.70
CA ASP A 597 -19.34 24.46 10.83
C ASP A 597 -17.81 24.32 11.04
N GLY A 598 -17.07 24.17 9.94
CA GLY A 598 -15.62 23.93 9.89
C GLY A 598 -15.18 22.47 10.00
N LEU A 599 -16.01 21.57 10.56
CA LEU A 599 -15.71 20.14 10.67
C LEU A 599 -15.73 19.46 9.28
N GLN A 600 -14.73 18.63 9.02
CA GLN A 600 -14.65 17.76 7.85
C GLN A 600 -15.16 16.36 8.18
N PHE A 601 -15.75 15.64 7.23
CA PHE A 601 -16.14 14.25 7.38
C PHE A 601 -16.04 13.46 6.08
N SER A 602 -15.71 12.18 6.18
CA SER A 602 -15.73 11.23 5.07
C SER A 602 -17.11 10.64 4.85
N ASP A 603 -17.47 10.41 3.59
CA ASP A 603 -18.57 9.52 3.21
C ASP A 603 -18.38 9.00 1.78
N ILE A 604 -19.35 8.22 1.31
CA ILE A 604 -19.37 7.72 -0.05
C ILE A 604 -19.66 8.84 -1.07
N PRO A 605 -19.09 8.80 -2.29
CA PRO A 605 -19.39 9.75 -3.37
C PRO A 605 -20.89 9.96 -3.66
N LEU A 606 -21.71 8.90 -3.56
CA LEU A 606 -23.16 9.00 -3.77
C LEU A 606 -23.85 9.96 -2.78
N LEU A 607 -23.46 9.94 -1.50
CA LEU A 607 -23.99 10.84 -0.46
C LEU A 607 -23.32 12.22 -0.50
N SER A 608 -22.11 12.30 -1.06
CA SER A 608 -21.38 13.55 -1.31
C SER A 608 -21.87 14.32 -2.54
N GLY A 609 -22.92 13.82 -3.22
CA GLY A 609 -23.59 14.51 -4.33
C GLY A 609 -23.04 14.23 -5.72
N THR A 610 -22.09 13.30 -5.89
CA THR A 610 -21.47 12.98 -7.20
C THR A 610 -22.48 12.49 -8.24
N ASN A 611 -23.56 11.82 -7.82
CA ASN A 611 -24.69 11.47 -8.69
C ASN A 611 -26.04 11.82 -8.02
N PRO A 612 -26.58 13.05 -8.24
CA PRO A 612 -27.77 13.51 -7.55
C PRO A 612 -29.06 12.79 -8.00
N ALA A 613 -29.12 12.29 -9.23
CA ALA A 613 -30.27 11.52 -9.73
C ALA A 613 -30.37 10.16 -9.03
N LEU A 614 -29.25 9.44 -8.94
CA LEU A 614 -29.14 8.18 -8.22
C LEU A 614 -29.37 8.35 -6.72
N MET A 615 -28.85 9.43 -6.13
CA MET A 615 -29.07 9.73 -4.71
C MET A 615 -30.57 9.95 -4.42
N GLN A 616 -31.29 10.69 -5.26
CA GLN A 616 -32.74 10.84 -5.12
C GLN A 616 -33.51 9.53 -5.29
N GLN A 617 -33.08 8.63 -6.18
CA GLN A 617 -33.67 7.30 -6.35
C GLN A 617 -33.46 6.42 -5.11
N ALA A 618 -32.23 6.39 -4.57
CA ALA A 618 -31.90 5.65 -3.36
C ALA A 618 -32.64 6.20 -2.13
N ALA A 619 -32.60 7.52 -1.93
CA ALA A 619 -33.27 8.20 -0.82
C ALA A 619 -34.78 7.91 -0.77
N LYS A 620 -35.47 7.94 -1.93
CA LYS A 620 -36.88 7.54 -2.06
C LYS A 620 -37.10 6.04 -1.79
N SER A 621 -36.17 5.18 -2.20
CA SER A 621 -36.28 3.72 -2.03
C SER A 621 -36.12 3.26 -0.58
N PHE A 622 -35.41 4.03 0.25
CA PHE A 622 -35.03 3.64 1.62
C PHE A 622 -35.47 4.64 2.70
N ASN A 623 -36.49 5.46 2.44
CA ASN A 623 -37.01 6.47 3.37
C ASN A 623 -35.95 7.44 3.93
N ASN A 624 -34.92 7.73 3.12
CA ASN A 624 -33.70 8.46 3.46
C ASN A 624 -32.73 7.77 4.46
N ASP A 625 -32.87 6.50 4.82
CA ASP A 625 -31.85 5.83 5.66
C ASP A 625 -30.51 5.72 4.92
N TYR A 626 -29.57 6.59 5.27
CA TYR A 626 -28.22 6.62 4.67
C TYR A 626 -27.44 5.33 4.90
N SER A 627 -27.76 4.54 5.93
CA SER A 627 -27.18 3.20 6.14
C SER A 627 -27.56 2.25 4.99
N LEU A 628 -28.83 2.27 4.60
CA LEU A 628 -29.35 1.48 3.47
C LEU A 628 -28.91 2.08 2.12
N VAL A 629 -28.79 3.41 1.99
CA VAL A 629 -28.23 4.04 0.78
C VAL A 629 -26.76 3.64 0.57
N ARG A 630 -25.95 3.54 1.63
CA ARG A 630 -24.56 3.05 1.54
C ARG A 630 -24.49 1.58 1.12
N LEU A 631 -25.38 0.72 1.64
CA LEU A 631 -25.49 -0.69 1.22
C LEU A 631 -26.03 -0.86 -0.21
N TYR A 632 -26.90 0.05 -0.66
CA TYR A 632 -27.34 0.12 -2.05
C TYR A 632 -26.20 0.51 -3.00
N ALA A 633 -25.38 1.50 -2.63
CA ALA A 633 -24.15 1.83 -3.36
C ALA A 633 -23.16 0.65 -3.39
N MET A 634 -23.04 -0.10 -2.28
CA MET A 634 -22.25 -1.33 -2.23
C MET A 634 -22.77 -2.40 -3.20
N GLY A 635 -24.09 -2.54 -3.35
CA GLY A 635 -24.68 -3.42 -4.36
C GLY A 635 -24.29 -3.03 -5.80
N ILE A 636 -24.31 -1.74 -6.10
CA ILE A 636 -23.91 -1.20 -7.42
C ILE A 636 -22.43 -1.49 -7.69
N ASP A 637 -21.57 -1.19 -6.72
CA ASP A 637 -20.14 -1.35 -6.87
C ASP A 637 -19.73 -2.83 -6.88
N ALA A 638 -20.45 -3.72 -6.17
CA ALA A 638 -20.24 -5.16 -6.24
C ALA A 638 -20.53 -5.74 -7.64
N TRP A 639 -21.51 -5.20 -8.38
CA TRP A 639 -21.72 -5.56 -9.79
C TRP A 639 -20.52 -5.12 -10.64
N THR A 640 -20.03 -3.90 -10.45
CA THR A 640 -18.87 -3.37 -11.18
C THR A 640 -17.59 -4.15 -10.88
N LEU A 641 -17.32 -4.46 -9.61
CA LEU A 641 -16.21 -5.30 -9.15
C LEU A 641 -16.28 -6.72 -9.70
N ALA A 642 -17.47 -7.36 -9.72
CA ALA A 642 -17.63 -8.71 -10.27
C ALA A 642 -17.27 -8.78 -11.76
N ASN A 643 -17.58 -7.74 -12.55
CA ASN A 643 -17.19 -7.64 -13.96
C ASN A 643 -15.70 -7.26 -14.17
N HIS A 644 -15.00 -6.85 -13.12
CA HIS A 644 -13.57 -6.51 -13.13
C HIS A 644 -12.72 -7.39 -12.19
N PHE A 645 -13.25 -8.55 -11.77
CA PHE A 645 -12.67 -9.35 -10.68
C PHE A 645 -11.20 -9.74 -10.94
N ASN A 646 -10.90 -10.23 -12.15
CA ASN A 646 -9.53 -10.61 -12.52
C ASN A 646 -8.62 -9.38 -12.63
N GLN A 647 -9.14 -8.21 -13.03
CA GLN A 647 -8.38 -6.96 -13.10
C GLN A 647 -8.03 -6.45 -11.71
N MET A 648 -9.03 -6.34 -10.82
CA MET A 648 -8.82 -5.97 -9.41
C MET A 648 -7.82 -6.90 -8.71
N ARG A 649 -7.81 -8.19 -9.04
CA ARG A 649 -6.87 -9.14 -8.45
C ARG A 649 -5.46 -9.11 -9.05
N GLN A 650 -5.35 -9.16 -10.38
CA GLN A 650 -4.11 -9.55 -11.07
C GLN A 650 -3.32 -8.37 -11.64
N VAL A 651 -3.87 -7.15 -11.56
CA VAL A 651 -3.26 -5.93 -12.10
C VAL A 651 -2.93 -4.97 -10.96
N PRO A 652 -1.66 -4.89 -10.53
CA PRO A 652 -1.25 -3.97 -9.46
C PRO A 652 -1.64 -2.53 -9.78
N GLY A 653 -2.20 -1.83 -8.80
CA GLY A 653 -2.62 -0.43 -8.94
C GLY A 653 -3.87 -0.18 -9.79
N PHE A 654 -4.53 -1.23 -10.29
CA PHE A 654 -5.83 -1.09 -10.95
C PHE A 654 -6.87 -0.54 -9.96
N ALA A 655 -7.68 0.42 -10.42
CA ALA A 655 -8.65 1.13 -9.59
C ALA A 655 -9.89 1.54 -10.37
N ILE A 656 -11.04 1.57 -9.70
CA ILE A 656 -12.35 1.90 -10.27
C ILE A 656 -12.96 3.06 -9.48
N ASP A 657 -13.46 4.09 -10.16
CA ASP A 657 -14.21 5.16 -9.51
C ASP A 657 -15.66 4.69 -9.25
N GLY A 658 -15.95 4.27 -8.00
CA GLY A 658 -17.21 3.69 -7.57
C GLY A 658 -18.11 4.65 -6.77
N ASN A 659 -19.33 4.19 -6.49
CA ASN A 659 -20.34 4.94 -5.73
C ASN A 659 -20.06 4.94 -4.22
N THR A 660 -19.28 3.97 -3.74
CA THR A 660 -18.81 3.79 -2.35
C THR A 660 -17.42 4.35 -2.07
N GLY A 661 -16.74 4.86 -3.09
CA GLY A 661 -15.38 5.41 -3.05
C GLY A 661 -14.60 5.07 -4.32
N LYS A 662 -13.36 5.56 -4.44
CA LYS A 662 -12.42 5.02 -5.44
C LYS A 662 -11.87 3.69 -4.91
N LEU A 663 -12.18 2.61 -5.62
CA LEU A 663 -11.92 1.23 -5.24
C LEU A 663 -10.55 0.80 -5.75
N SER A 664 -9.75 0.14 -4.92
CA SER A 664 -8.48 -0.50 -5.29
C SER A 664 -8.26 -1.77 -4.46
N ALA A 665 -7.35 -2.65 -4.86
CA ALA A 665 -7.09 -3.91 -4.16
C ALA A 665 -5.73 -3.94 -3.45
N THR A 666 -5.67 -4.59 -2.28
CA THR A 666 -4.42 -5.04 -1.66
C THR A 666 -3.88 -6.30 -2.37
N PRO A 667 -2.62 -6.72 -2.13
CA PRO A 667 -2.09 -8.00 -2.65
C PRO A 667 -2.89 -9.25 -2.22
N ASP A 668 -3.66 -9.16 -1.13
CA ASP A 668 -4.56 -10.20 -0.64
C ASP A 668 -6.00 -10.07 -1.18
N CYS A 669 -6.20 -9.15 -2.12
CA CYS A 669 -7.48 -8.78 -2.75
C CYS A 669 -8.56 -8.29 -1.76
N VAL A 670 -8.17 -7.57 -0.71
CA VAL A 670 -9.08 -6.73 0.07
C VAL A 670 -9.31 -5.42 -0.68
N ILE A 671 -10.56 -5.01 -0.85
CA ILE A 671 -10.94 -3.86 -1.67
C ILE A 671 -11.00 -2.59 -0.83
N ASN A 672 -9.86 -1.90 -0.75
CA ASN A 672 -9.72 -0.58 -0.14
C ASN A 672 -10.58 0.47 -0.87
N ARG A 673 -11.06 1.47 -0.14
CA ARG A 673 -11.94 2.53 -0.64
C ARG A 673 -11.42 3.91 -0.22
N LYS A 674 -10.95 4.74 -1.16
CA LYS A 674 -10.72 6.18 -0.90
C LYS A 674 -12.05 6.92 -0.93
N LEU A 675 -12.38 7.64 0.14
CA LEU A 675 -13.70 8.25 0.34
C LEU A 675 -13.76 9.69 -0.19
N ALA A 676 -14.97 10.20 -0.29
CA ALA A 676 -15.21 11.61 -0.59
C ALA A 676 -15.27 12.40 0.72
N TRP A 677 -14.42 13.42 0.84
CA TRP A 677 -14.36 14.28 2.02
C TRP A 677 -15.19 15.54 1.82
N ASN A 678 -16.03 15.84 2.81
CA ASN A 678 -16.94 16.97 2.84
C ASN A 678 -16.64 17.84 4.06
N GLN A 679 -17.06 19.11 4.02
CA GLN A 679 -16.96 20.04 5.14
C GLN A 679 -18.31 20.70 5.38
N TYR A 680 -18.70 20.83 6.65
CA TYR A 680 -19.78 21.74 7.04
C TYR A 680 -19.30 23.19 6.89
N ARG A 681 -20.01 24.00 6.11
CA ARG A 681 -19.66 25.42 5.88
C ARG A 681 -20.92 26.27 5.82
N GLN A 682 -21.08 27.20 6.76
CA GLN A 682 -22.21 28.13 6.87
C GLN A 682 -23.59 27.44 6.82
N GLY A 683 -23.72 26.29 7.48
CA GLY A 683 -24.94 25.47 7.48
C GLY A 683 -25.15 24.63 6.20
N GLN A 684 -24.26 24.73 5.21
CA GLN A 684 -24.23 23.90 4.02
C GLN A 684 -23.18 22.77 4.17
N ILE A 685 -23.19 21.83 3.24
CA ILE A 685 -22.17 20.78 3.10
C ILE A 685 -21.51 21.01 1.75
N VAL A 686 -20.18 21.12 1.73
CA VAL A 686 -19.37 21.36 0.53
C VAL A 686 -18.26 20.31 0.44
N PRO A 687 -17.84 19.87 -0.76
CA PRO A 687 -16.68 18.99 -0.88
C PRO A 687 -15.41 19.71 -0.42
N VAL A 688 -14.49 18.95 0.17
CA VAL A 688 -13.12 19.40 0.43
C VAL A 688 -12.34 19.38 -0.89
N GLN A 689 -11.51 20.40 -1.12
CA GLN A 689 -10.60 20.53 -2.26
C GLN A 689 -9.16 20.24 -1.83
#